data_AF-A0A157PTJ1-F1
#
_entry.id   AF-A0A157PTJ1-F1
#
_cell.length_a   1.000
_cell.length_b   1.000
_cell.length_c   1.000
_cell.angle_alpha   90.00
_cell.angle_beta   90.00
_cell.angle_gamma   90.00
#
_symmetry.space_group_name_H-M   'P 1'
#
loop_
_entity.id
_entity.type
_entity.pdbx_description
1 polymer ?
#
loop_
_entity_poly.entity_id
_entity_poly.type
_entity_poly.pdbx_seq_one_letter_code
_entity_poly.pdbx_strand_id
1 'polypeptide(L)'
;MRTECVNAVSQVLGRPITQAEAQGIEGRINQAMHRLASEDRQAWLGMSQSERLMAAADRAARDVAADAALKRRRVALTALRHDAISNYIANSPHTPIEALRRMLAFYSDGKSGTISIESTANAIRNEALGEVLEVFDALQGRMMGLFADREGILALVRELKGQASGNADAALAAKRFQSMANRLRERFNRSGGNIGRLEDWGMPQSHSQRLAALAGRERWVQDHLAWVDRNRYSNVDGSLMTDAELAEFLGHAWESIATNGANKLEPGQPSGFGMRANRGSQERQIHYRDAETYIEAQQRYSDTPLFQTIIGYVDRMARDIALVETMGPNPNAMMRYWADSARKEMVAASPADSGKIEAELAKLETLYSEVSGAKSSAGSQALAEGFDTYRALNVASKLGSAVITSITDIGTQALTAIYNGMPVTRVFMNELRTLNPAKAADRRQALRAGLGIQQFLGSVNRWGVDGLSQDSRVTGRFARHAQGFAAGVMKLSGMNAVTRAGQQAFGTVMMDSLGSLTRSADDLATLAARGAANGDARLARTLQSYGISDAEFSVWKLAQPEDWRGLGDTVLTAESIYRLTDAQLAPLAAKQGISTTTLRERAATRLMGVVEGEVNMAVVEPGARERSAMYGSFSQRRGSLPTELYRSALQFKSFPISMMMRHGQRAFGQASVAGKAGYVAALVGLTTVFGALALQANEVASGRDPRDMRDPRFWGQSFMKGGALGIYGDFLFADYTQFGSSLAGVVGGPILGDMETLMRATMGNIQRTGEGRDASGAAAVQLLKGKTPFANLWYTKAATDRLIFNQLQELASPGYLRRMERRARREFGQQYYWKPGELAPQRGPDFERAFGS
;
A
#
# COMPACT_ATOMS: atom_id res chain seq x y z
N MET A 1 -43.47 -17.32 -16.31
CA MET A 1 -44.07 -18.35 -15.43
C MET A 1 -45.49 -18.58 -15.87
N ARG A 2 -45.93 -19.83 -16.05
CA ARG A 2 -47.32 -20.11 -16.40
C ARG A 2 -48.26 -19.62 -15.29
N THR A 3 -49.46 -19.19 -15.66
CA THR A 3 -50.48 -18.69 -14.72
C THR A 3 -50.80 -19.73 -13.64
N GLU A 4 -50.81 -21.01 -13.99
CA GLU A 4 -51.03 -22.13 -13.07
C GLU A 4 -49.96 -22.16 -11.95
N CYS A 5 -48.68 -21.97 -12.30
CA CYS A 5 -47.58 -21.92 -11.34
C CYS A 5 -47.66 -20.68 -10.46
N VAL A 6 -48.04 -19.53 -11.02
CA VAL A 6 -48.29 -18.29 -10.25
C VAL A 6 -49.39 -18.51 -9.22
N ASN A 7 -50.50 -19.14 -9.61
CA ASN A 7 -51.62 -19.43 -8.72
C ASN A 7 -51.22 -20.42 -7.61
N ALA A 8 -50.49 -21.50 -7.96
CA ALA A 8 -50.02 -22.48 -6.99
C ALA A 8 -49.07 -21.86 -5.94
N VAL A 9 -48.09 -21.06 -6.38
CA VAL A 9 -47.17 -20.35 -5.45
C VAL A 9 -47.93 -19.32 -4.60
N SER A 10 -48.90 -18.61 -5.20
CA SER A 10 -49.71 -17.63 -4.47
C SER A 10 -50.58 -18.29 -3.39
N GLN A 11 -51.11 -19.47 -3.66
CA GLN A 11 -51.88 -20.25 -2.70
C GLN A 11 -51.02 -20.71 -1.52
N VAL A 12 -49.79 -21.17 -1.78
CA VAL A 12 -48.83 -21.58 -0.73
C VAL A 12 -48.39 -20.39 0.12
N LEU A 13 -48.16 -19.22 -0.50
CA LEU A 13 -47.75 -18.00 0.21
C LEU A 13 -48.92 -17.27 0.91
N GLY A 14 -50.17 -17.69 0.66
CA GLY A 14 -51.36 -17.03 1.19
C GLY A 14 -51.57 -15.60 0.65
N ARG A 15 -50.90 -15.22 -0.43
CA ARG A 15 -51.03 -13.92 -1.10
C ARG A 15 -50.68 -14.02 -2.58
N PRO A 16 -51.24 -13.17 -3.45
CA PRO A 16 -50.78 -13.07 -4.83
C PRO A 16 -49.31 -12.65 -4.86
N ILE A 17 -48.53 -13.30 -5.73
CA ILE A 17 -47.17 -12.86 -6.06
C ILE A 17 -47.19 -11.80 -7.16
N THR A 18 -46.25 -10.86 -7.07
CA THR A 18 -46.07 -9.85 -8.10
C THR A 18 -45.40 -10.45 -9.34
N GLN A 19 -45.52 -9.77 -10.49
CA GLN A 19 -44.83 -10.18 -11.72
C GLN A 19 -43.30 -10.23 -11.54
N ALA A 20 -42.74 -9.30 -10.76
CA ALA A 20 -41.31 -9.29 -10.43
C ALA A 20 -40.90 -10.50 -9.58
N GLU A 21 -41.74 -10.91 -8.62
CA GLU A 21 -41.50 -12.12 -7.81
C GLU A 21 -41.57 -13.39 -8.68
N ALA A 22 -42.55 -13.47 -9.57
CA ALA A 22 -42.66 -14.55 -10.55
C ALA A 22 -41.41 -14.68 -11.43
N GLN A 23 -40.95 -13.57 -12.00
CA GLN A 23 -39.71 -13.53 -12.79
C GLN A 23 -38.48 -13.88 -11.95
N GLY A 24 -38.43 -13.45 -10.68
CA GLY A 24 -37.34 -13.76 -9.77
C GLY A 24 -37.24 -15.25 -9.43
N ILE A 25 -38.39 -15.92 -9.25
CA ILE A 25 -38.44 -17.38 -9.01
C ILE A 25 -37.92 -18.13 -10.25
N GLU A 26 -38.42 -17.81 -11.45
CA GLU A 26 -37.92 -18.43 -12.68
C GLU A 26 -36.44 -18.18 -12.92
N GLY A 27 -35.99 -16.94 -12.70
CA GLY A 27 -34.59 -16.58 -12.85
C GLY A 27 -33.68 -17.41 -11.93
N ARG A 28 -34.09 -17.64 -10.69
CA ARG A 28 -33.33 -18.48 -9.73
C ARG A 28 -33.31 -19.96 -10.14
N ILE A 29 -34.42 -20.48 -10.63
CA ILE A 29 -34.47 -21.86 -11.15
C ILE A 29 -33.55 -21.99 -12.36
N ASN A 30 -33.61 -21.07 -13.32
CA ASN A 30 -32.72 -21.09 -14.50
C ASN A 30 -31.24 -20.97 -14.12
N GLN A 31 -30.91 -20.11 -13.15
CA GLN A 31 -29.54 -20.03 -12.62
C GLN A 31 -29.10 -21.32 -11.93
N ALA A 32 -29.99 -21.99 -11.20
CA ALA A 32 -29.71 -23.27 -10.58
C ALA A 32 -29.52 -24.36 -11.64
N MET A 33 -30.33 -24.38 -12.70
CA MET A 33 -30.16 -25.29 -13.84
C MET A 33 -28.80 -25.09 -14.52
N HIS A 34 -28.41 -23.85 -14.82
CA HIS A 34 -27.07 -23.57 -15.38
C HIS A 34 -25.94 -24.04 -14.47
N ARG A 35 -26.05 -23.83 -13.16
CA ARG A 35 -25.03 -24.26 -12.19
C ARG A 35 -24.95 -25.78 -12.07
N LEU A 36 -26.09 -26.47 -12.00
CA LEU A 36 -26.09 -27.95 -11.95
C LEU A 36 -25.56 -28.55 -13.26
N ALA A 37 -25.90 -27.95 -14.41
CA ALA A 37 -25.39 -28.35 -15.71
C ALA A 37 -23.86 -28.15 -15.83
N SER A 38 -23.31 -27.11 -15.20
CA SER A 38 -21.86 -26.86 -15.20
C SER A 38 -21.09 -27.67 -14.16
N GLU A 39 -21.72 -28.04 -13.04
CA GLU A 39 -21.15 -28.88 -11.98
C GLU A 39 -20.94 -30.33 -12.48
N ASP A 40 -21.96 -30.96 -13.08
CA ASP A 40 -21.85 -32.30 -13.70
C ASP A 40 -22.75 -32.40 -14.93
N ARG A 41 -22.18 -32.05 -16.08
CA ARG A 41 -22.89 -32.04 -17.36
C ARG A 41 -23.38 -33.43 -17.77
N GLN A 42 -22.61 -34.49 -17.50
CA GLN A 42 -22.99 -35.84 -17.91
C GLN A 42 -24.18 -36.33 -17.10
N ALA A 43 -24.15 -36.17 -15.78
CA ALA A 43 -25.29 -36.48 -14.93
C ALA A 43 -26.51 -35.64 -15.31
N TRP A 44 -26.32 -34.33 -15.58
CA TRP A 44 -27.41 -33.44 -15.97
C TRP A 44 -28.09 -33.87 -17.28
N LEU A 45 -27.30 -34.24 -18.30
CA LEU A 45 -27.82 -34.73 -19.57
C LEU A 45 -28.60 -36.04 -19.41
N GLY A 46 -28.23 -36.88 -18.45
CA GLY A 46 -28.93 -38.13 -18.13
C GLY A 46 -30.30 -37.95 -17.44
N MET A 47 -30.58 -36.77 -16.86
CA MET A 47 -31.86 -36.47 -16.22
C MET A 47 -32.93 -36.10 -17.25
N SER A 48 -34.17 -36.53 -17.00
CA SER A 48 -35.36 -36.05 -17.71
C SER A 48 -35.64 -34.56 -17.42
N GLN A 49 -36.47 -33.92 -18.24
CA GLN A 49 -36.81 -32.49 -18.05
C GLN A 49 -37.46 -32.22 -16.68
N SER A 50 -38.32 -33.13 -16.19
CA SER A 50 -38.95 -33.03 -14.88
C SER A 50 -37.94 -33.19 -13.74
N GLU A 51 -37.01 -34.14 -13.84
CA GLU A 51 -35.94 -34.34 -12.85
C GLU A 51 -35.01 -33.14 -12.77
N ARG A 52 -34.63 -32.55 -13.92
CA ARG A 52 -33.83 -31.32 -13.96
C ARG A 52 -34.53 -30.16 -13.28
N LEU A 53 -35.82 -29.95 -13.58
CA LEU A 53 -36.61 -28.89 -12.94
C LEU A 53 -36.72 -29.10 -11.43
N MET A 54 -36.93 -30.34 -10.97
CA MET A 54 -36.98 -30.67 -9.54
C MET A 54 -35.64 -30.45 -8.84
N ALA A 55 -34.53 -30.91 -9.44
CA ALA A 55 -33.19 -30.70 -8.91
C ALA A 55 -32.82 -29.20 -8.85
N ALA A 56 -33.16 -28.44 -9.88
CA ALA A 56 -32.96 -27.00 -9.91
C ALA A 56 -33.85 -26.26 -8.90
N ALA A 57 -35.10 -26.69 -8.73
CA ALA A 57 -36.00 -26.14 -7.72
C ALA A 57 -35.46 -26.39 -6.29
N ASP A 58 -34.98 -27.60 -6.02
CA ASP A 58 -34.35 -27.95 -4.73
C ASP A 58 -33.08 -27.12 -4.48
N ARG A 59 -32.19 -27.00 -5.48
CA ARG A 59 -31.00 -26.14 -5.38
C ARG A 59 -31.39 -24.67 -5.19
N ALA A 60 -32.36 -24.15 -5.93
CA ALA A 60 -32.85 -22.79 -5.79
C ALA A 60 -33.45 -22.54 -4.40
N ALA A 61 -34.18 -23.51 -3.83
CA ALA A 61 -34.71 -23.43 -2.47
C ALA A 61 -33.58 -23.38 -1.42
N ARG A 62 -32.55 -24.24 -1.57
CA ARG A 62 -31.35 -24.20 -0.70
C ARG A 62 -30.61 -22.87 -0.81
N ASP A 63 -30.45 -22.34 -2.02
CA ASP A 63 -29.83 -21.04 -2.27
C ASP A 63 -30.62 -19.91 -1.61
N VAL A 64 -31.96 -19.93 -1.67
CA VAL A 64 -32.81 -18.94 -0.99
C VAL A 64 -32.67 -19.05 0.54
N ALA A 65 -32.63 -20.26 1.09
CA ALA A 65 -32.39 -20.47 2.52
C ALA A 65 -31.01 -19.96 2.94
N ALA A 66 -29.97 -20.21 2.14
CA ALA A 66 -28.62 -19.72 2.35
C ALA A 66 -28.54 -18.18 2.27
N ASP A 67 -29.19 -17.56 1.29
CA ASP A 67 -29.31 -16.10 1.16
C ASP A 67 -30.00 -15.49 2.39
N ALA A 68 -31.07 -16.12 2.88
CA ALA A 68 -31.78 -15.69 4.08
C ALA A 68 -30.91 -15.81 5.34
N ALA A 69 -30.19 -16.92 5.51
CA ALA A 69 -29.25 -17.11 6.61
C ALA A 69 -28.10 -16.09 6.57
N LEU A 70 -27.54 -15.83 5.39
CA LEU A 70 -26.53 -14.81 5.17
C LEU A 70 -27.06 -13.41 5.50
N LYS A 71 -28.30 -13.09 5.10
CA LYS A 71 -28.95 -11.81 5.44
C LYS A 71 -29.10 -11.65 6.95
N ARG A 72 -29.57 -12.68 7.67
CA ARG A 72 -29.67 -12.66 9.15
C ARG A 72 -28.30 -12.42 9.79
N ARG A 73 -27.27 -13.15 9.34
CA ARG A 73 -25.89 -12.98 9.81
C ARG A 73 -25.39 -11.55 9.58
N ARG A 74 -25.62 -10.98 8.39
CA ARG A 74 -25.21 -9.61 8.05
C ARG A 74 -25.91 -8.56 8.91
N VAL A 75 -27.17 -8.77 9.27
CA VAL A 75 -27.90 -7.89 10.22
C VAL A 75 -27.26 -7.96 11.61
N ALA A 76 -27.00 -9.17 12.12
CA ALA A 76 -26.35 -9.34 13.42
C ALA A 76 -24.94 -8.71 13.45
N LEU A 77 -24.13 -8.93 12.41
CA LEU A 77 -22.82 -8.31 12.28
C LEU A 77 -22.91 -6.79 12.22
N THR A 78 -23.84 -6.23 11.44
CA THR A 78 -24.07 -4.78 11.39
C THR A 78 -24.41 -4.23 12.78
N ALA A 79 -25.29 -4.89 13.53
CA ALA A 79 -25.66 -4.47 14.89
C ALA A 79 -24.46 -4.50 15.86
N LEU A 80 -23.67 -5.58 15.84
CA LEU A 80 -22.47 -5.71 16.68
C LEU A 80 -21.41 -4.65 16.34
N ARG A 81 -21.24 -4.30 15.05
CA ARG A 81 -20.28 -3.28 14.63
C ARG A 81 -20.79 -1.87 14.91
N HIS A 82 -22.09 -1.65 14.79
CA HIS A 82 -22.72 -0.39 15.19
C HIS A 82 -22.50 -0.12 16.69
N ASP A 83 -22.79 -1.10 17.55
CA ASP A 83 -22.55 -0.99 19.00
C ASP A 83 -21.06 -0.74 19.32
N ALA A 84 -20.15 -1.48 18.68
CA ALA A 84 -18.70 -1.27 18.88
C ALA A 84 -18.24 0.14 18.49
N ILE A 85 -18.74 0.69 17.37
CA ILE A 85 -18.41 2.06 16.94
C ILE A 85 -19.03 3.09 17.89
N SER A 86 -20.28 2.87 18.31
CA SER A 86 -20.97 3.72 19.31
C SER A 86 -20.16 3.80 20.61
N ASN A 87 -19.75 2.65 21.15
CA ASN A 87 -18.96 2.57 22.37
C ASN A 87 -17.57 3.20 22.19
N TYR A 88 -16.96 3.05 21.02
CA TYR A 88 -15.68 3.70 20.72
C TYR A 88 -15.80 5.23 20.69
N ILE A 89 -16.83 5.77 20.02
CA ILE A 89 -17.07 7.22 19.96
C ILE A 89 -17.39 7.77 21.35
N ALA A 90 -18.27 7.10 22.11
CA ALA A 90 -18.69 7.55 23.43
C ALA A 90 -17.54 7.57 24.46
N ASN A 91 -16.59 6.63 24.36
CA ASN A 91 -15.43 6.57 25.25
C ASN A 91 -14.20 7.32 24.72
N SER A 92 -14.32 7.95 23.54
CA SER A 92 -13.23 8.72 22.94
C SER A 92 -13.14 10.10 23.61
N PRO A 93 -11.92 10.59 23.95
CA PRO A 93 -11.73 11.96 24.43
C PRO A 93 -11.81 13.00 23.30
N HIS A 94 -12.12 12.57 22.07
CA HIS A 94 -12.17 13.40 20.87
C HIS A 94 -13.59 13.58 20.36
N THR A 95 -13.81 14.60 19.53
CA THR A 95 -15.09 14.78 18.83
C THR A 95 -15.45 13.54 18.02
N PRO A 96 -16.74 13.27 17.78
CA PRO A 96 -17.17 12.11 16.99
C PRO A 96 -16.47 12.01 15.62
N ILE A 97 -16.29 13.12 14.91
CA ILE A 97 -15.56 13.15 13.62
C ILE A 97 -14.09 12.73 13.78
N GLU A 98 -13.39 13.26 14.79
CA GLU A 98 -11.97 12.94 15.01
C GLU A 98 -11.79 11.49 15.50
N ALA A 99 -12.72 10.96 16.30
CA ALA A 99 -12.76 9.54 16.65
C ALA A 99 -12.87 8.67 15.38
N LEU A 100 -13.81 8.98 14.47
CA LEU A 100 -13.94 8.27 13.20
C LEU A 100 -12.65 8.34 12.35
N ARG A 101 -11.96 9.50 12.31
CA ARG A 101 -10.68 9.63 11.60
C ARG A 101 -9.58 8.74 12.18
N ARG A 102 -9.51 8.61 13.52
CA ARG A 102 -8.57 7.72 14.24
C ARG A 102 -8.87 6.24 14.05
N MET A 103 -10.15 5.89 13.89
CA MET A 103 -10.54 4.53 13.50
C MET A 103 -10.08 4.21 12.07
N LEU A 104 -10.05 5.20 11.17
CA LEU A 104 -9.67 4.99 9.77
C LEU A 104 -8.17 4.86 9.54
N ALA A 105 -7.37 5.75 10.12
CA ALA A 105 -5.94 5.86 9.85
C ALA A 105 -5.09 6.03 11.12
N PHE A 106 -3.78 5.84 10.99
CA PHE A 106 -2.86 5.88 12.14
C PHE A 106 -2.63 7.30 12.69
N TYR A 107 -2.57 7.38 14.03
CA TYR A 107 -2.30 8.58 14.82
C TYR A 107 -1.26 8.21 15.90
N SER A 108 -0.18 8.98 16.00
CA SER A 108 1.02 8.63 16.77
C SER A 108 1.09 9.21 18.19
N ASP A 109 0.03 9.92 18.64
CA ASP A 109 -0.05 10.53 19.98
C ASP A 109 -0.39 9.55 21.11
N GLY A 110 -0.67 8.29 20.79
CA GLY A 110 -1.06 7.28 21.77
C GLY A 110 -2.45 7.51 22.36
N LYS A 111 -3.35 8.22 21.64
CA LYS A 111 -4.70 8.54 22.12
C LYS A 111 -5.82 7.92 21.29
N SER A 112 -5.49 7.06 20.32
CA SER A 112 -6.50 6.44 19.46
C SER A 112 -7.34 5.39 20.16
N GLY A 113 -6.79 4.65 21.13
CA GLY A 113 -7.50 3.59 21.85
C GLY A 113 -7.90 2.39 20.98
N THR A 114 -7.45 2.34 19.72
CA THR A 114 -7.74 1.28 18.76
C THR A 114 -6.68 1.22 17.68
N ILE A 115 -6.58 0.07 17.00
CA ILE A 115 -5.79 -0.09 15.78
C ILE A 115 -6.66 0.39 14.62
N SER A 116 -6.10 1.27 13.79
CA SER A 116 -6.81 1.82 12.64
C SER A 116 -7.11 0.74 11.58
N ILE A 117 -8.14 1.00 10.75
CA ILE A 117 -8.48 0.15 9.60
C ILE A 117 -7.30 0.09 8.61
N GLU A 118 -6.60 1.20 8.38
CA GLU A 118 -5.39 1.23 7.56
C GLU A 118 -4.31 0.27 8.11
N SER A 119 -3.98 0.39 9.41
CA SER A 119 -2.98 -0.48 10.05
C SER A 119 -3.40 -1.95 10.00
N THR A 120 -4.69 -2.23 10.19
CA THR A 120 -5.27 -3.58 10.10
C THR A 120 -5.14 -4.14 8.68
N ALA A 121 -5.45 -3.34 7.65
CA ALA A 121 -5.30 -3.75 6.26
C ALA A 121 -3.83 -4.02 5.91
N ASN A 122 -2.90 -3.17 6.35
CA ASN A 122 -1.48 -3.35 6.13
C ASN A 122 -0.94 -4.61 6.84
N ALA A 123 -1.39 -4.88 8.06
CA ALA A 123 -1.05 -6.09 8.80
C ALA A 123 -1.49 -7.37 8.07
N ILE A 124 -2.77 -7.45 7.67
CA ILE A 124 -3.32 -8.61 6.92
C ILE A 124 -2.56 -8.79 5.61
N ARG A 125 -2.29 -7.69 4.90
CA ARG A 125 -1.57 -7.69 3.64
C ARG A 125 -0.15 -8.21 3.80
N ASN A 126 0.63 -7.64 4.71
CA ASN A 126 2.04 -7.97 4.88
C ASN A 126 2.22 -9.41 5.38
N GLU A 127 1.34 -9.88 6.25
CA GLU A 127 1.27 -11.28 6.67
C GLU A 127 1.00 -12.21 5.48
N ALA A 128 -0.06 -11.95 4.70
CA ALA A 128 -0.41 -12.75 3.53
C ALA A 128 0.69 -12.79 2.46
N LEU A 129 1.41 -11.68 2.25
CA LEU A 129 2.53 -11.60 1.32
C LEU A 129 3.79 -12.30 1.87
N GLY A 130 4.01 -12.28 3.18
CA GLY A 130 5.08 -13.03 3.85
C GLY A 130 4.91 -14.56 3.76
N GLU A 131 3.67 -15.04 3.68
CA GLU A 131 3.35 -16.47 3.49
C GLU A 131 3.63 -17.01 2.08
N VAL A 132 3.73 -16.12 1.08
CA VAL A 132 3.83 -16.49 -0.34
C VAL A 132 5.12 -16.00 -0.99
N LEU A 133 6.21 -15.86 -0.22
CA LEU A 133 7.50 -15.40 -0.77
C LEU A 133 8.00 -16.29 -1.92
N GLU A 134 7.69 -17.59 -1.86
CA GLU A 134 8.01 -18.56 -2.91
C GLU A 134 7.35 -18.23 -4.25
N VAL A 135 6.17 -17.58 -4.24
CA VAL A 135 5.54 -17.04 -5.47
C VAL A 135 6.43 -15.97 -6.09
N PHE A 136 7.06 -15.14 -5.28
CA PHE A 136 7.94 -14.09 -5.79
C PHE A 136 9.26 -14.64 -6.30
N ASP A 137 9.79 -15.68 -5.67
CA ASP A 137 11.01 -16.35 -6.14
C ASP A 137 10.77 -17.05 -7.48
N ALA A 138 9.66 -17.78 -7.62
CA ALA A 138 9.26 -18.43 -8.88
C ALA A 138 9.03 -17.42 -10.03
N LEU A 139 8.77 -16.16 -9.68
CA LEU A 139 8.60 -15.07 -10.62
C LEU A 139 9.90 -14.28 -10.88
N GLN A 140 10.98 -14.45 -10.11
CA GLN A 140 12.23 -13.70 -10.30
C GLN A 140 13.10 -14.32 -11.40
N GLY A 141 13.43 -13.55 -12.44
CA GLY A 141 14.34 -13.99 -13.52
C GLY A 141 15.83 -13.84 -13.22
N ARG A 142 16.66 -14.36 -14.14
CA ARG A 142 18.13 -14.25 -14.11
C ARG A 142 18.58 -12.77 -14.12
N MET A 143 19.77 -12.49 -13.54
CA MET A 143 20.33 -11.16 -13.20
C MET A 143 19.57 -10.38 -12.10
N MET A 144 19.69 -10.78 -10.83
CA MET A 144 19.21 -10.00 -9.67
C MET A 144 17.73 -9.57 -9.74
N GLY A 145 16.87 -10.30 -10.49
CA GLY A 145 15.45 -9.93 -10.69
C GLY A 145 15.24 -8.65 -11.51
N LEU A 146 16.20 -8.26 -12.36
CA LEU A 146 16.07 -7.10 -13.24
C LEU A 146 15.13 -7.39 -14.43
N PHE A 147 15.05 -8.63 -14.90
CA PHE A 147 14.19 -9.04 -16.01
C PHE A 147 13.12 -10.07 -15.59
N ALA A 148 12.07 -10.20 -16.40
CA ALA A 148 10.99 -11.17 -16.17
C ALA A 148 11.42 -12.58 -16.60
N ASP A 149 11.15 -13.59 -15.75
CA ASP A 149 11.24 -14.99 -16.13
C ASP A 149 9.95 -15.45 -16.82
N ARG A 150 9.98 -15.61 -18.15
CA ARG A 150 8.79 -16.08 -18.88
C ARG A 150 8.50 -17.56 -18.59
N GLU A 151 9.52 -18.37 -18.40
CA GLU A 151 9.38 -19.80 -18.12
C GLU A 151 8.84 -20.00 -16.70
N GLY A 152 9.39 -19.28 -15.71
CA GLY A 152 8.89 -19.29 -14.34
C GLY A 152 7.43 -18.82 -14.22
N ILE A 153 7.05 -17.77 -14.97
CA ILE A 153 5.65 -17.33 -15.06
C ILE A 153 4.77 -18.45 -15.64
N LEU A 154 5.16 -19.03 -16.77
CA LEU A 154 4.38 -20.10 -17.40
C LEU A 154 4.24 -21.33 -16.49
N ALA A 155 5.33 -21.74 -15.83
CA ALA A 155 5.33 -22.84 -14.89
C ALA A 155 4.38 -22.59 -13.72
N LEU A 156 4.44 -21.40 -13.10
CA LEU A 156 3.53 -21.02 -12.02
C LEU A 156 2.06 -21.01 -12.48
N VAL A 157 1.78 -20.44 -13.67
CA VAL A 157 0.41 -20.39 -14.20
C VAL A 157 -0.13 -21.79 -14.50
N ARG A 158 0.70 -22.70 -15.04
CA ARG A 158 0.34 -24.11 -15.24
C ARG A 158 -0.09 -24.75 -13.92
N GLU A 159 0.74 -24.65 -12.89
CA GLU A 159 0.45 -25.23 -11.56
C GLU A 159 -0.82 -24.62 -10.94
N LEU A 160 -0.99 -23.30 -11.05
CA LEU A 160 -2.18 -22.61 -10.57
C LEU A 160 -3.46 -23.04 -11.30
N LYS A 161 -3.36 -23.46 -12.57
CA LYS A 161 -4.47 -24.01 -13.35
C LYS A 161 -4.60 -25.53 -13.26
N GLY A 162 -3.84 -26.18 -12.38
CA GLY A 162 -3.90 -27.64 -12.17
C GLY A 162 -3.15 -28.45 -13.24
N GLN A 163 -2.28 -27.81 -14.02
CA GLN A 163 -1.43 -28.46 -15.01
C GLN A 163 -0.02 -28.64 -14.43
N ALA A 164 0.51 -29.86 -14.46
CA ALA A 164 1.86 -30.11 -14.00
C ALA A 164 2.89 -29.36 -14.87
N SER A 165 3.67 -28.49 -14.26
CA SER A 165 4.73 -27.73 -14.92
C SER A 165 6.06 -28.48 -14.99
N GLY A 166 6.24 -29.49 -14.12
CA GLY A 166 7.51 -30.16 -13.88
C GLY A 166 8.49 -29.39 -12.99
N ASN A 167 8.10 -28.20 -12.51
CA ASN A 167 8.92 -27.37 -11.63
C ASN A 167 8.40 -27.42 -10.18
N ALA A 168 9.19 -28.02 -9.28
CA ALA A 168 8.83 -28.17 -7.87
C ALA A 168 8.62 -26.84 -7.13
N ASP A 169 9.39 -25.80 -7.47
CA ASP A 169 9.26 -24.47 -6.86
C ASP A 169 7.97 -23.80 -7.31
N ALA A 170 7.61 -23.93 -8.60
CA ALA A 170 6.35 -23.44 -9.12
C ALA A 170 5.14 -24.15 -8.48
N ALA A 171 5.21 -25.47 -8.28
CA ALA A 171 4.17 -26.24 -7.62
C ALA A 171 3.99 -25.82 -6.15
N LEU A 172 5.10 -25.63 -5.43
CA LEU A 172 5.09 -25.13 -4.05
C LEU A 172 4.50 -23.72 -3.98
N ALA A 173 4.93 -22.81 -4.86
CA ALA A 173 4.41 -21.45 -4.96
C ALA A 173 2.90 -21.42 -5.23
N ALA A 174 2.41 -22.24 -6.18
CA ALA A 174 0.99 -22.35 -6.48
C ALA A 174 0.18 -22.82 -5.27
N LYS A 175 0.65 -23.86 -4.57
CA LYS A 175 0.01 -24.38 -3.36
C LYS A 175 -0.05 -23.33 -2.24
N ARG A 176 1.04 -22.59 -2.01
CA ARG A 176 1.09 -21.51 -1.00
C ARG A 176 0.11 -20.39 -1.34
N PHE A 177 0.09 -19.97 -2.60
CA PHE A 177 -0.85 -18.94 -3.07
C PHE A 177 -2.31 -19.37 -2.90
N GLN A 178 -2.68 -20.58 -3.34
CA GLN A 178 -4.06 -21.09 -3.21
C GLN A 178 -4.48 -21.21 -1.74
N SER A 179 -3.58 -21.65 -0.86
CA SER A 179 -3.83 -21.72 0.58
C SER A 179 -4.08 -20.34 1.18
N MET A 180 -3.23 -19.35 0.88
CA MET A 180 -3.38 -17.97 1.32
C MET A 180 -4.68 -17.33 0.77
N ALA A 181 -4.97 -17.51 -0.52
CA ALA A 181 -6.18 -16.98 -1.15
C ALA A 181 -7.46 -17.55 -0.50
N ASN A 182 -7.47 -18.86 -0.21
CA ASN A 182 -8.58 -19.50 0.50
C ASN A 182 -8.73 -18.97 1.93
N ARG A 183 -7.62 -18.78 2.66
CA ARG A 183 -7.63 -18.20 4.01
C ARG A 183 -8.24 -16.80 4.03
N LEU A 184 -7.80 -15.91 3.12
CA LEU A 184 -8.37 -14.58 2.99
C LEU A 184 -9.85 -14.61 2.59
N ARG A 185 -10.24 -15.50 1.67
CA ARG A 185 -11.63 -15.71 1.25
C ARG A 185 -12.52 -16.13 2.43
N GLU A 186 -12.08 -17.11 3.21
CA GLU A 186 -12.83 -17.62 4.36
C GLU A 186 -12.95 -16.59 5.48
N ARG A 187 -11.88 -15.84 5.76
CA ARG A 187 -11.91 -14.72 6.70
C ARG A 187 -12.91 -13.65 6.26
N PHE A 188 -12.88 -13.25 4.97
CA PHE A 188 -13.84 -12.30 4.42
C PHE A 188 -15.29 -12.79 4.53
N ASN A 189 -15.55 -14.07 4.20
CA ASN A 189 -16.87 -14.67 4.32
C ASN A 189 -17.36 -14.76 5.77
N ARG A 190 -16.46 -15.00 6.72
CA ARG A 190 -16.80 -15.02 8.15
C ARG A 190 -17.29 -13.66 8.65
N SER A 191 -16.83 -12.59 8.02
CA SER A 191 -17.21 -11.21 8.34
C SER A 191 -18.42 -10.71 7.52
N GLY A 192 -19.11 -11.62 6.81
CA GLY A 192 -20.33 -11.33 6.07
C GLY A 192 -20.15 -11.27 4.55
N GLY A 193 -18.93 -11.47 4.05
CA GLY A 193 -18.64 -11.71 2.64
C GLY A 193 -19.35 -12.95 2.09
N ASN A 194 -19.43 -13.08 0.76
CA ASN A 194 -19.98 -14.26 0.10
C ASN A 194 -19.22 -14.63 -1.18
N ILE A 195 -17.92 -14.84 -1.07
CA ILE A 195 -17.07 -15.29 -2.17
C ILE A 195 -17.14 -16.81 -2.25
N GLY A 196 -17.71 -17.32 -3.34
CA GLY A 196 -17.76 -18.75 -3.66
C GLY A 196 -16.38 -19.37 -3.85
N ARG A 197 -16.29 -20.70 -3.75
CA ARG A 197 -15.09 -21.46 -4.12
C ARG A 197 -15.29 -21.97 -5.54
N LEU A 198 -14.30 -21.76 -6.40
CA LEU A 198 -14.27 -22.23 -7.77
C LEU A 198 -13.02 -23.10 -7.94
N GLU A 199 -13.18 -24.35 -8.38
CA GLU A 199 -12.08 -25.32 -8.46
C GLU A 199 -11.00 -24.91 -9.45
N ASP A 200 -11.39 -24.34 -10.60
CA ASP A 200 -10.50 -23.84 -11.64
C ASP A 200 -10.15 -22.34 -11.47
N TRP A 201 -10.40 -21.75 -10.30
CA TRP A 201 -10.12 -20.33 -10.06
C TRP A 201 -8.65 -19.98 -10.32
N GLY A 202 -7.73 -20.79 -9.82
CA GLY A 202 -6.28 -20.60 -9.96
C GLY A 202 -5.73 -19.31 -9.36
N MET A 203 -6.03 -18.16 -9.97
CA MET A 203 -5.52 -16.83 -9.61
C MET A 203 -6.40 -15.69 -10.15
N PRO A 204 -6.30 -14.45 -9.62
CA PRO A 204 -6.98 -13.29 -10.19
C PRO A 204 -6.61 -13.04 -11.66
N GLN A 205 -7.60 -12.57 -12.45
CA GLN A 205 -7.42 -12.21 -13.86
C GLN A 205 -7.54 -10.69 -14.03
N SER A 206 -6.74 -10.12 -14.92
CA SER A 206 -6.79 -8.69 -15.25
C SER A 206 -7.29 -8.49 -16.68
N HIS A 207 -8.11 -7.46 -16.88
CA HIS A 207 -8.59 -7.00 -18.17
C HIS A 207 -8.48 -5.47 -18.21
N SER A 208 -7.79 -4.95 -19.22
CA SER A 208 -7.67 -3.51 -19.43
C SER A 208 -8.85 -3.01 -20.26
N GLN A 209 -9.64 -2.10 -19.67
CA GLN A 209 -10.71 -1.39 -20.37
C GLN A 209 -10.20 -0.81 -21.70
N ARG A 210 -9.05 -0.13 -21.65
CA ARG A 210 -8.47 0.57 -22.80
C ARG A 210 -8.07 -0.39 -23.91
N LEU A 211 -7.40 -1.49 -23.58
CA LEU A 211 -6.95 -2.46 -24.60
C LEU A 211 -8.15 -3.20 -25.22
N ALA A 212 -9.14 -3.58 -24.41
CA ALA A 212 -10.36 -4.20 -24.91
C ALA A 212 -11.14 -3.26 -25.84
N ALA A 213 -11.27 -1.98 -25.47
CA ALA A 213 -11.93 -0.97 -26.29
C ALA A 213 -11.18 -0.70 -27.60
N LEU A 214 -9.84 -0.59 -27.57
CA LEU A 214 -9.02 -0.33 -28.76
C LEU A 214 -9.03 -1.48 -29.76
N ALA A 215 -9.07 -2.73 -29.29
CA ALA A 215 -9.13 -3.88 -30.18
C ALA A 215 -10.47 -4.02 -30.92
N GLY A 216 -11.55 -3.41 -30.38
CA GLY A 216 -12.90 -3.56 -30.89
C GLY A 216 -13.55 -4.89 -30.51
N ARG A 217 -14.89 -4.91 -30.54
CA ARG A 217 -15.71 -6.06 -30.11
C ARG A 217 -15.40 -7.32 -30.90
N GLU A 218 -15.39 -7.22 -32.22
CA GLU A 218 -15.24 -8.36 -33.13
C GLU A 218 -13.92 -9.10 -32.89
N ARG A 219 -12.80 -8.37 -32.89
CA ARG A 219 -11.48 -8.98 -32.66
C ARG A 219 -11.37 -9.58 -31.26
N TRP A 220 -11.85 -8.87 -30.24
CA TRP A 220 -11.78 -9.35 -28.86
C TRP A 220 -12.58 -10.64 -28.68
N VAL A 221 -13.80 -10.70 -29.23
CA VAL A 221 -14.65 -11.89 -29.17
C VAL A 221 -14.00 -13.05 -29.92
N GLN A 222 -13.50 -12.81 -31.14
CA GLN A 222 -12.82 -13.84 -31.93
C GLN A 222 -11.61 -14.43 -31.20
N ASP A 223 -10.76 -13.57 -30.62
CA ASP A 223 -9.60 -14.01 -29.86
C ASP A 223 -10.02 -14.85 -28.63
N HIS A 224 -11.04 -14.44 -27.88
CA HIS A 224 -11.51 -15.19 -26.71
C HIS A 224 -12.21 -16.50 -27.07
N LEU A 225 -12.95 -16.57 -28.18
CA LEU A 225 -13.55 -17.82 -28.66
C LEU A 225 -12.50 -18.91 -28.88
N ALA A 226 -11.28 -18.55 -29.30
CA ALA A 226 -10.18 -19.50 -29.50
C ALA A 226 -9.51 -19.94 -28.17
N TRP A 227 -9.63 -19.14 -27.12
CA TRP A 227 -8.89 -19.31 -25.87
C TRP A 227 -9.69 -19.92 -24.72
N VAL A 228 -11.01 -19.72 -24.71
CA VAL A 228 -11.88 -20.20 -23.64
C VAL A 228 -12.07 -21.71 -23.68
N ASP A 229 -12.37 -22.30 -22.52
CA ASP A 229 -12.77 -23.69 -22.40
C ASP A 229 -14.24 -23.86 -22.81
N ARG A 230 -14.49 -24.38 -24.02
CA ARG A 230 -15.84 -24.62 -24.55
C ARG A 230 -16.72 -25.47 -23.63
N ASN A 231 -16.13 -26.37 -22.84
CA ASN A 231 -16.89 -27.25 -21.96
C ASN A 231 -17.53 -26.51 -20.77
N ARG A 232 -17.12 -25.26 -20.50
CA ARG A 232 -17.66 -24.42 -19.43
C ARG A 232 -18.90 -23.62 -19.83
N TYR A 233 -19.27 -23.66 -21.12
CA TYR A 233 -20.35 -22.85 -21.66
C TYR A 233 -21.49 -23.75 -22.12
N SER A 234 -22.43 -24.02 -21.20
CA SER A 234 -23.60 -24.85 -21.45
C SER A 234 -24.91 -24.07 -21.32
N ASN A 235 -25.86 -24.43 -22.17
CA ASN A 235 -27.26 -24.02 -22.08
C ASN A 235 -27.94 -24.66 -20.86
N VAL A 236 -29.14 -24.18 -20.54
CA VAL A 236 -29.97 -24.63 -19.40
C VAL A 236 -30.23 -26.15 -19.45
N ASP A 237 -30.33 -26.71 -20.66
CA ASP A 237 -30.57 -28.13 -20.91
C ASP A 237 -29.29 -28.99 -20.87
N GLY A 238 -28.12 -28.39 -20.63
CA GLY A 238 -26.82 -29.05 -20.64
C GLY A 238 -26.19 -29.22 -22.02
N SER A 239 -26.83 -28.79 -23.10
CA SER A 239 -26.16 -28.69 -24.41
C SER A 239 -25.05 -27.64 -24.37
N LEU A 240 -23.97 -27.80 -25.15
CA LEU A 240 -22.95 -26.74 -25.24
C LEU A 240 -23.48 -25.59 -26.07
N MET A 241 -23.11 -24.36 -25.68
CA MET A 241 -23.37 -23.18 -26.49
C MET A 241 -22.69 -23.32 -27.85
N THR A 242 -23.44 -23.00 -28.90
CA THR A 242 -22.94 -22.82 -30.26
C THR A 242 -21.96 -21.64 -30.33
N ASP A 243 -21.21 -21.56 -31.42
CA ASP A 243 -20.27 -20.46 -31.66
C ASP A 243 -20.97 -19.10 -31.66
N ALA A 244 -22.19 -19.03 -32.19
CA ALA A 244 -22.99 -17.81 -32.21
C ALA A 244 -23.42 -17.40 -30.80
N GLU A 245 -23.93 -18.34 -30.00
CA GLU A 245 -24.36 -18.09 -28.61
C GLU A 245 -23.17 -17.67 -27.72
N LEU A 246 -22.03 -18.36 -27.86
CA LEU A 246 -20.83 -18.01 -27.10
C LEU A 246 -20.23 -16.67 -27.56
N ALA A 247 -20.27 -16.36 -28.85
CA ALA A 247 -19.85 -15.06 -29.36
C ALA A 247 -20.72 -13.91 -28.81
N GLU A 248 -22.03 -14.14 -28.67
CA GLU A 248 -22.96 -13.19 -28.07
C GLU A 248 -22.64 -12.97 -26.58
N PHE A 249 -22.49 -14.07 -25.81
CA PHE A 249 -22.08 -14.01 -24.40
C PHE A 249 -20.77 -13.23 -24.20
N LEU A 250 -19.73 -13.58 -24.97
CA LEU A 250 -18.44 -12.89 -24.93
C LEU A 250 -18.58 -11.43 -25.38
N GLY A 251 -19.51 -11.12 -26.28
CA GLY A 251 -19.86 -9.76 -26.67
C GLY A 251 -20.39 -8.91 -25.51
N HIS A 252 -21.24 -9.46 -24.65
CA HIS A 252 -21.69 -8.78 -23.43
C HIS A 252 -20.58 -8.63 -22.38
N ALA A 253 -19.68 -9.61 -22.30
CA ALA A 253 -18.48 -9.52 -21.47
C ALA A 253 -17.57 -8.37 -21.95
N TRP A 254 -17.34 -8.27 -23.27
CA TRP A 254 -16.58 -7.18 -23.87
C TRP A 254 -17.20 -5.83 -23.56
N GLU A 255 -18.51 -5.66 -23.73
CA GLU A 255 -19.20 -4.40 -23.47
C GLU A 255 -19.01 -3.96 -22.02
N SER A 256 -19.14 -4.90 -21.08
CA SER A 256 -18.91 -4.65 -19.65
C SER A 256 -17.46 -4.23 -19.37
N ILE A 257 -16.48 -4.85 -20.02
CA ILE A 257 -15.06 -4.55 -19.83
C ILE A 257 -14.69 -3.21 -20.49
N ALA A 258 -15.06 -3.00 -21.74
CA ALA A 258 -14.71 -1.81 -22.55
C ALA A 258 -15.37 -0.53 -22.02
N THR A 259 -16.55 -0.65 -21.41
CA THR A 259 -17.25 0.47 -20.76
C THR A 259 -16.95 0.60 -19.27
N ASN A 260 -16.14 -0.30 -18.70
CA ASN A 260 -15.89 -0.40 -17.26
C ASN A 260 -17.20 -0.45 -16.44
N GLY A 261 -18.18 -1.20 -16.94
CA GLY A 261 -19.49 -1.41 -16.33
C GLY A 261 -20.49 -0.27 -16.54
N ALA A 262 -20.19 0.75 -17.35
CA ALA A 262 -21.15 1.82 -17.63
C ALA A 262 -22.43 1.31 -18.32
N ASN A 263 -22.34 0.20 -19.06
CA ASN A 263 -23.50 -0.50 -19.63
C ASN A 263 -24.50 -1.04 -18.58
N LYS A 264 -24.10 -1.15 -17.30
CA LYS A 264 -24.95 -1.60 -16.19
C LYS A 264 -25.55 -0.44 -15.39
N LEU A 265 -25.34 0.80 -15.84
CA LEU A 265 -25.93 1.96 -15.20
C LEU A 265 -27.37 2.11 -15.67
N GLU A 266 -28.29 2.19 -14.71
CA GLU A 266 -29.67 2.57 -14.96
C GLU A 266 -29.80 4.09 -14.77
N PRO A 267 -30.07 4.88 -15.82
CA PRO A 267 -30.21 6.32 -15.71
C PRO A 267 -31.28 6.70 -14.67
N GLY A 268 -30.96 7.64 -13.78
CA GLY A 268 -31.87 8.10 -12.72
C GLY A 268 -31.91 7.21 -11.46
N GLN A 269 -31.37 6.00 -11.51
CA GLN A 269 -31.17 5.18 -10.31
C GLN A 269 -29.84 5.51 -9.64
N PRO A 270 -29.76 5.56 -8.30
CA PRO A 270 -28.51 5.74 -7.58
C PRO A 270 -27.53 4.59 -7.92
N SER A 271 -26.62 4.83 -8.85
CA SER A 271 -25.53 3.90 -9.12
C SER A 271 -24.52 3.97 -7.97
N GLY A 272 -24.25 2.82 -7.36
CA GLY A 272 -23.31 2.73 -6.25
C GLY A 272 -22.74 1.33 -6.16
N PHE A 273 -21.50 1.23 -5.67
CA PHE A 273 -20.99 -0.06 -5.22
C PHE A 273 -21.95 -0.57 -4.15
N GLY A 274 -22.66 -1.68 -4.41
CA GLY A 274 -23.48 -2.35 -3.40
C GLY A 274 -22.67 -2.69 -2.15
N MET A 275 -23.26 -3.39 -1.19
CA MET A 275 -22.56 -3.77 0.06
C MET A 275 -21.15 -4.30 -0.24
N ARG A 276 -20.13 -3.81 0.47
CA ARG A 276 -18.73 -4.24 0.23
C ARG A 276 -18.59 -5.75 0.39
N ALA A 277 -19.38 -6.36 1.28
CA ALA A 277 -19.51 -7.80 1.45
C ALA A 277 -19.97 -8.58 0.20
N ASN A 278 -20.51 -7.93 -0.83
CA ASN A 278 -20.86 -8.56 -2.12
C ASN A 278 -19.68 -8.53 -3.12
N ARG A 279 -18.54 -7.93 -2.78
CA ARG A 279 -17.38 -7.97 -3.67
C ARG A 279 -16.88 -9.39 -3.84
N GLY A 280 -16.68 -9.77 -5.10
CA GLY A 280 -16.25 -11.13 -5.46
C GLY A 280 -17.33 -12.20 -5.28
N SER A 281 -18.58 -11.84 -5.01
CA SER A 281 -19.67 -12.82 -4.89
C SER A 281 -20.16 -13.35 -6.24
N GLN A 282 -19.84 -12.62 -7.32
CA GLN A 282 -20.13 -13.07 -8.68
C GLN A 282 -19.05 -14.05 -9.12
N GLU A 283 -19.47 -15.14 -9.74
CA GLU A 283 -18.57 -16.15 -10.28
C GLU A 283 -17.77 -15.58 -11.47
N ARG A 284 -16.56 -16.12 -11.67
CA ARG A 284 -15.80 -15.87 -12.89
C ARG A 284 -16.64 -16.29 -14.11
N GLN A 285 -16.58 -15.50 -15.17
CA GLN A 285 -17.35 -15.76 -16.40
C GLN A 285 -16.46 -16.14 -17.59
N ILE A 286 -15.18 -15.74 -17.57
CA ILE A 286 -14.21 -16.05 -18.62
C ILE A 286 -13.28 -17.15 -18.10
N HIS A 287 -13.41 -18.36 -18.66
CA HIS A 287 -12.64 -19.54 -18.28
C HIS A 287 -11.68 -19.90 -19.41
N TYR A 288 -10.39 -19.66 -19.21
CA TYR A 288 -9.36 -20.05 -20.18
C TYR A 288 -9.07 -21.53 -20.11
N ARG A 289 -8.94 -22.17 -21.28
CA ARG A 289 -8.66 -23.60 -21.43
C ARG A 289 -7.39 -24.05 -20.71
N ASP A 290 -6.30 -23.31 -20.88
CA ASP A 290 -4.97 -23.70 -20.40
C ASP A 290 -4.13 -22.48 -19.98
N ALA A 291 -2.92 -22.73 -19.49
CA ALA A 291 -2.01 -21.69 -19.04
C ALA A 291 -1.52 -20.80 -20.18
N GLU A 292 -1.29 -21.40 -21.34
CA GLU A 292 -0.82 -20.76 -22.55
C GLU A 292 -1.86 -19.76 -23.07
N THR A 293 -3.13 -20.16 -23.21
CA THR A 293 -4.20 -19.26 -23.66
C THR A 293 -4.48 -18.16 -22.65
N TYR A 294 -4.39 -18.44 -21.34
CA TYR A 294 -4.46 -17.39 -20.33
C TYR A 294 -3.33 -16.37 -20.53
N ILE A 295 -2.09 -16.83 -20.70
CA ILE A 295 -0.94 -15.95 -20.87
C ILE A 295 -1.15 -15.11 -22.12
N GLU A 296 -1.47 -15.72 -23.27
CA GLU A 296 -1.78 -15.02 -24.52
C GLU A 296 -2.83 -13.92 -24.34
N ALA A 297 -3.95 -14.24 -23.67
CA ALA A 297 -5.00 -13.28 -23.37
C ALA A 297 -4.50 -12.11 -22.51
N GLN A 298 -3.68 -12.40 -21.48
CA GLN A 298 -3.06 -11.36 -20.67
C GLN A 298 -2.06 -10.51 -21.47
N GLN A 299 -1.31 -11.09 -22.42
CA GLN A 299 -0.36 -10.32 -23.24
C GLN A 299 -1.08 -9.31 -24.15
N ARG A 300 -2.29 -9.65 -24.64
CA ARG A 300 -3.06 -8.78 -25.55
C ARG A 300 -3.97 -7.80 -24.81
N TYR A 301 -4.61 -8.26 -23.73
CA TYR A 301 -5.74 -7.54 -23.11
C TYR A 301 -5.53 -7.16 -21.65
N SER A 302 -4.33 -7.35 -21.08
CA SER A 302 -3.97 -6.81 -19.76
C SER A 302 -2.83 -5.80 -19.86
N ASP A 303 -2.92 -4.73 -19.08
CA ASP A 303 -1.84 -3.76 -18.84
C ASP A 303 -1.19 -3.96 -17.47
N THR A 304 -1.60 -5.00 -16.73
CA THR A 304 -1.13 -5.32 -15.40
C THR A 304 -0.40 -6.67 -15.42
N PRO A 305 0.91 -6.70 -15.13
CA PRO A 305 1.67 -7.94 -15.04
C PRO A 305 1.12 -8.87 -13.94
N LEU A 306 1.26 -10.19 -14.13
CA LEU A 306 0.77 -11.21 -13.17
C LEU A 306 1.18 -10.92 -11.71
N PHE A 307 2.44 -10.55 -11.50
CA PHE A 307 2.97 -10.17 -10.18
C PHE A 307 2.14 -9.05 -9.52
N GLN A 308 1.81 -8.00 -10.28
CA GLN A 308 0.99 -6.89 -9.81
C GLN A 308 -0.48 -7.28 -9.64
N THR A 309 -0.99 -8.21 -10.46
CA THR A 309 -2.34 -8.76 -10.31
C THR A 309 -2.50 -9.52 -8.99
N ILE A 310 -1.50 -10.32 -8.60
CA ILE A 310 -1.48 -11.05 -7.32
C ILE A 310 -1.42 -10.07 -6.14
N ILE A 311 -0.49 -9.11 -6.16
CA ILE A 311 -0.35 -8.11 -5.08
C ILE A 311 -1.63 -7.28 -4.98
N GLY A 312 -2.17 -6.82 -6.11
CA GLY A 312 -3.41 -6.05 -6.14
C GLY A 312 -4.63 -6.82 -5.66
N TYR A 313 -4.65 -8.16 -5.78
CA TYR A 313 -5.66 -9.00 -5.16
C TYR A 313 -5.50 -9.06 -3.63
N VAL A 314 -4.28 -9.29 -3.13
CA VAL A 314 -4.01 -9.32 -1.68
C VAL A 314 -4.32 -7.98 -1.04
N ASP A 315 -3.87 -6.87 -1.63
CA ASP A 315 -4.14 -5.50 -1.16
C ASP A 315 -5.65 -5.23 -1.05
N ARG A 316 -6.41 -5.66 -2.06
CA ARG A 316 -7.86 -5.48 -2.10
C ARG A 316 -8.56 -6.34 -1.04
N MET A 317 -8.20 -7.62 -0.95
CA MET A 317 -8.77 -8.53 0.05
C MET A 317 -8.46 -8.07 1.46
N ALA A 318 -7.22 -7.69 1.76
CA ALA A 318 -6.83 -7.20 3.07
C ALA A 318 -7.61 -5.94 3.49
N ARG A 319 -7.78 -4.99 2.56
CA ARG A 319 -8.60 -3.79 2.77
C ARG A 319 -10.07 -4.11 2.96
N ASP A 320 -10.64 -4.99 2.13
CA ASP A 320 -12.05 -5.37 2.21
C ASP A 320 -12.34 -6.13 3.50
N ILE A 321 -11.44 -7.02 3.95
CA ILE A 321 -11.52 -7.69 5.25
C ILE A 321 -11.46 -6.66 6.39
N ALA A 322 -10.46 -5.77 6.42
CA ALA A 322 -10.32 -4.77 7.48
C ALA A 322 -11.56 -3.87 7.60
N LEU A 323 -12.12 -3.40 6.47
CA LEU A 323 -13.33 -2.57 6.49
C LEU A 323 -14.55 -3.34 6.97
N VAL A 324 -14.74 -4.58 6.50
CA VAL A 324 -15.93 -5.37 6.85
C VAL A 324 -15.85 -5.91 8.28
N GLU A 325 -14.66 -6.23 8.80
CA GLU A 325 -14.44 -6.62 10.20
C GLU A 325 -14.66 -5.47 11.18
N THR A 326 -14.33 -4.23 10.79
CA THR A 326 -14.49 -3.06 11.67
C THR A 326 -15.88 -2.42 11.55
N MET A 327 -16.41 -2.24 10.34
CA MET A 327 -17.64 -1.47 10.09
C MET A 327 -18.84 -2.32 9.65
N GLY A 328 -18.64 -3.62 9.49
CA GLY A 328 -19.68 -4.57 9.10
C GLY A 328 -19.85 -4.70 7.59
N PRO A 329 -20.85 -5.47 7.13
CA PRO A 329 -21.01 -5.84 5.73
C PRO A 329 -21.13 -4.66 4.73
N ASN A 330 -21.62 -3.50 5.20
CA ASN A 330 -21.75 -2.29 4.41
C ASN A 330 -21.02 -1.09 5.06
N PRO A 331 -19.67 -1.02 4.94
CA PRO A 331 -18.88 0.03 5.56
C PRO A 331 -19.21 1.44 5.03
N ASN A 332 -19.64 1.54 3.76
CA ASN A 332 -20.04 2.83 3.18
C ASN A 332 -21.29 3.39 3.85
N ALA A 333 -22.31 2.55 4.08
CA ALA A 333 -23.52 2.96 4.79
C ALA A 333 -23.23 3.26 6.27
N MET A 334 -22.40 2.43 6.91
CA MET A 334 -21.98 2.64 8.31
C MET A 334 -21.23 3.98 8.48
N MET A 335 -20.28 4.28 7.59
CA MET A 335 -19.53 5.54 7.62
C MET A 335 -20.45 6.76 7.42
N ARG A 336 -21.36 6.71 6.44
CA ARG A 336 -22.34 7.80 6.22
C ARG A 336 -23.21 8.02 7.45
N TYR A 337 -23.75 6.95 8.02
CA TYR A 337 -24.58 7.03 9.22
C TYR A 337 -23.84 7.74 10.37
N TRP A 338 -22.61 7.33 10.67
CA TRP A 338 -21.85 7.92 11.76
C TRP A 338 -21.35 9.33 11.45
N ALA A 339 -21.03 9.64 10.19
CA ALA A 339 -20.70 11.00 9.77
C ALA A 339 -21.91 11.95 9.90
N ASP A 340 -23.10 11.52 9.48
CA ASP A 340 -24.35 12.29 9.61
C ASP A 340 -24.76 12.46 11.08
N SER A 341 -24.58 11.41 11.89
CA SER A 341 -24.85 11.44 13.33
C SER A 341 -23.91 12.42 14.04
N ALA A 342 -22.62 12.33 13.75
CA ALA A 342 -21.61 13.27 14.24
C ALA A 342 -21.90 14.71 13.82
N ARG A 343 -22.28 14.92 12.55
CA ARG A 343 -22.69 16.23 12.04
C ARG A 343 -23.86 16.79 12.84
N LYS A 344 -24.93 16.00 13.00
CA LYS A 344 -26.14 16.42 13.72
C LYS A 344 -25.82 16.78 15.16
N GLU A 345 -25.08 15.93 15.86
CA GLU A 345 -24.68 16.14 17.26
C GLU A 345 -23.83 17.40 17.41
N MET A 346 -22.77 17.53 16.62
CA MET A 346 -21.82 18.64 16.74
C MET A 346 -22.45 19.99 16.32
N VAL A 347 -23.25 20.02 15.24
CA VAL A 347 -23.93 21.25 14.80
C VAL A 347 -25.01 21.66 15.80
N ALA A 348 -25.75 20.71 16.38
CA ALA A 348 -26.71 21.02 17.44
C ALA A 348 -26.03 21.60 18.69
N ALA A 349 -24.86 21.08 19.06
CA ALA A 349 -24.08 21.57 20.19
C ALA A 349 -23.41 22.93 19.91
N SER A 350 -23.03 23.23 18.66
CA SER A 350 -22.35 24.48 18.30
C SER A 350 -22.72 24.96 16.89
N PRO A 351 -23.91 25.56 16.69
CA PRO A 351 -24.39 25.97 15.37
C PRO A 351 -23.48 26.99 14.67
N ALA A 352 -22.81 27.86 15.43
CA ALA A 352 -21.88 28.87 14.92
C ALA A 352 -20.64 28.24 14.24
N ASP A 353 -20.26 27.02 14.61
CA ASP A 353 -19.12 26.30 14.05
C ASP A 353 -19.50 25.40 12.86
N SER A 354 -20.73 25.51 12.33
CA SER A 354 -21.23 24.70 11.21
C SER A 354 -20.23 24.61 10.04
N GLY A 355 -19.67 25.75 9.61
CA GLY A 355 -18.66 25.76 8.53
C GLY A 355 -17.37 24.99 8.87
N LYS A 356 -16.92 25.00 10.13
CA LYS A 356 -15.76 24.21 10.58
C LYS A 356 -16.10 22.72 10.63
N ILE A 357 -17.31 22.37 11.07
CA ILE A 357 -17.79 20.99 11.13
C ILE A 357 -17.88 20.40 9.72
N GLU A 358 -18.41 21.14 8.75
CA GLU A 358 -18.42 20.72 7.33
C GLU A 358 -17.01 20.51 6.79
N ALA A 359 -16.05 21.36 7.15
CA ALA A 359 -14.65 21.18 6.74
C ALA A 359 -14.02 19.91 7.36
N GLU A 360 -14.36 19.58 8.61
CA GLU A 360 -13.91 18.34 9.27
C GLU A 360 -14.57 17.09 8.66
N LEU A 361 -15.86 17.16 8.29
CA LEU A 361 -16.56 16.09 7.55
C LEU A 361 -15.93 15.85 6.18
N ALA A 362 -15.61 16.91 5.43
CA ALA A 362 -14.93 16.78 4.14
C ALA A 362 -13.56 16.09 4.28
N LYS A 363 -12.82 16.36 5.36
CA LYS A 363 -11.56 15.65 5.67
C LYS A 363 -11.81 14.18 6.01
N LEU A 364 -12.84 13.87 6.80
CA LEU A 364 -13.23 12.50 7.12
C LEU A 364 -13.60 11.72 5.86
N GLU A 365 -14.40 12.28 4.96
CA GLU A 365 -14.78 11.66 3.69
C GLU A 365 -13.58 11.44 2.77
N THR A 366 -12.69 12.43 2.67
CA THR A 366 -11.44 12.35 1.91
C THR A 366 -10.57 11.20 2.45
N LEU A 367 -10.43 11.09 3.77
CA LEU A 367 -9.68 10.03 4.43
C LEU A 367 -10.34 8.66 4.23
N TYR A 368 -11.66 8.58 4.36
CA TYR A 368 -12.40 7.35 4.12
C TYR A 368 -12.26 6.89 2.66
N SER A 369 -12.28 7.81 1.69
CA SER A 369 -12.05 7.49 0.28
C SER A 369 -10.68 6.84 0.06
N GLU A 370 -9.63 7.41 0.67
CA GLU A 370 -8.25 6.89 0.63
C GLU A 370 -8.15 5.50 1.27
N VAL A 371 -8.62 5.34 2.51
CA VAL A 371 -8.57 4.06 3.26
C VAL A 371 -9.43 2.99 2.60
N SER A 372 -10.61 3.36 2.10
CA SER A 372 -11.56 2.44 1.47
C SER A 372 -11.17 2.06 0.04
N GLY A 373 -10.19 2.74 -0.54
CA GLY A 373 -9.72 2.53 -1.90
C GLY A 373 -10.69 2.98 -2.97
N ALA A 374 -11.59 3.90 -2.65
CA ALA A 374 -12.50 4.48 -3.63
C ALA A 374 -11.67 5.33 -4.61
N LYS A 375 -11.42 4.79 -5.80
CA LYS A 375 -10.69 5.53 -6.83
C LYS A 375 -11.62 6.59 -7.44
N SER A 376 -11.18 7.84 -7.43
CA SER A 376 -11.73 8.87 -8.32
C SER A 376 -11.31 8.56 -9.76
N SER A 377 -12.21 8.75 -10.72
CA SER A 377 -11.82 8.74 -12.13
C SER A 377 -10.88 9.91 -12.39
N ALA A 378 -9.82 9.66 -13.17
CA ALA A 378 -8.97 10.74 -13.66
C ALA A 378 -9.77 11.54 -14.71
N GLY A 379 -9.72 12.87 -14.65
CA GLY A 379 -10.32 13.74 -15.66
C GLY A 379 -9.71 13.48 -17.04
N SER A 380 -8.39 13.66 -17.17
CA SER A 380 -7.61 13.23 -18.34
C SER A 380 -6.57 12.16 -17.96
N GLN A 381 -6.75 10.94 -18.48
CA GLN A 381 -5.78 9.86 -18.29
C GLN A 381 -4.42 10.19 -18.89
N ALA A 382 -4.38 10.77 -20.10
CA ALA A 382 -3.13 11.12 -20.77
C ALA A 382 -2.32 12.17 -20.01
N LEU A 383 -2.99 13.18 -19.43
CA LEU A 383 -2.32 14.20 -18.62
C LEU A 383 -1.74 13.59 -17.33
N ALA A 384 -2.54 12.76 -16.65
CA ALA A 384 -2.09 12.04 -15.45
C ALA A 384 -0.87 11.15 -15.75
N GLU A 385 -0.88 10.39 -16.86
CA GLU A 385 0.25 9.56 -17.31
C GLU A 385 1.50 10.38 -17.65
N GLY A 386 1.34 11.53 -18.30
CA GLY A 386 2.45 12.44 -18.61
C GLY A 386 3.13 12.98 -17.36
N PHE A 387 2.36 13.41 -16.36
CA PHE A 387 2.91 13.87 -15.09
C PHE A 387 3.47 12.74 -14.23
N ASP A 388 2.91 11.53 -14.29
CA ASP A 388 3.51 10.34 -13.69
C ASP A 388 4.91 10.07 -14.24
N THR A 389 5.06 10.17 -15.56
CA THR A 389 6.34 10.05 -16.25
C THR A 389 7.32 11.12 -15.78
N TYR A 390 6.90 12.39 -15.76
CA TYR A 390 7.73 13.51 -15.32
C TYR A 390 8.29 13.29 -13.91
N ARG A 391 7.42 12.91 -12.97
CA ARG A 391 7.80 12.63 -11.58
C ARG A 391 8.68 11.39 -11.46
N ALA A 392 8.42 10.34 -12.25
CA ALA A 392 9.26 9.14 -12.29
C ALA A 392 10.68 9.47 -12.78
N LEU A 393 10.82 10.28 -13.84
CA LEU A 393 12.12 10.76 -14.30
C LEU A 393 12.83 11.60 -13.24
N ASN A 394 12.10 12.46 -12.51
CA ASN A 394 12.68 13.22 -11.40
C ASN A 394 13.21 12.30 -10.28
N VAL A 395 12.53 11.20 -9.97
CA VAL A 395 13.07 10.19 -9.04
C VAL A 395 14.34 9.57 -9.61
N ALA A 396 14.28 9.11 -10.86
CA ALA A 396 15.39 8.41 -11.50
C ALA A 396 16.66 9.28 -11.62
N SER A 397 16.51 10.59 -11.83
CA SER A 397 17.65 11.49 -11.95
C SER A 397 18.12 12.03 -10.60
N LYS A 398 17.22 12.36 -9.65
CA LYS A 398 17.60 13.08 -8.42
C LYS A 398 17.84 12.20 -7.20
N LEU A 399 17.25 11.01 -7.11
CA LEU A 399 17.25 10.21 -5.87
C LEU A 399 18.37 9.14 -5.79
N GLY A 400 19.30 9.10 -6.75
CA GLY A 400 20.40 8.11 -6.74
C GLY A 400 21.34 8.18 -5.52
N SER A 401 21.36 9.32 -4.81
CA SER A 401 22.12 9.52 -3.56
C SER A 401 21.22 9.70 -2.33
N ALA A 402 19.92 9.47 -2.46
CA ALA A 402 18.96 9.61 -1.36
C ALA A 402 19.27 8.67 -0.18
N VAL A 403 19.86 7.50 -0.44
CA VAL A 403 20.31 6.54 0.58
C VAL A 403 21.29 7.14 1.60
N ILE A 404 22.08 8.14 1.22
CA ILE A 404 22.95 8.84 2.19
C ILE A 404 22.11 9.70 3.13
N THR A 405 21.00 10.24 2.63
CA THR A 405 20.09 11.04 3.45
C THR A 405 19.32 10.17 4.43
N SER A 406 18.97 8.92 4.08
CA SER A 406 18.26 8.02 5.01
C SER A 406 19.07 7.63 6.25
N ILE A 407 20.36 7.99 6.35
CA ILE A 407 21.13 7.92 7.61
C ILE A 407 20.41 8.71 8.73
N THR A 408 19.66 9.77 8.39
CA THR A 408 18.87 10.53 9.36
C THR A 408 17.76 9.72 10.01
N ASP A 409 17.29 8.65 9.34
CA ASP A 409 16.23 7.78 9.85
C ASP A 409 16.71 6.97 11.07
N ILE A 410 18.02 6.82 11.29
CA ILE A 410 18.56 6.21 12.51
C ILE A 410 18.13 7.03 13.74
N GLY A 411 18.06 8.36 13.61
CA GLY A 411 17.58 9.24 14.68
C GLY A 411 16.11 9.01 15.03
N THR A 412 15.26 8.80 14.02
CA THR A 412 13.82 8.55 14.21
C THR A 412 13.57 7.14 14.74
N GLN A 413 14.32 6.15 14.26
CA GLN A 413 14.32 4.79 14.79
C GLN A 413 14.73 4.76 16.26
N ALA A 414 15.82 5.43 16.62
CA ALA A 414 16.29 5.52 18.01
C ALA A 414 15.26 6.17 18.93
N LEU A 415 14.69 7.32 18.52
CA LEU A 415 13.66 8.01 19.31
C LEU A 415 12.41 7.15 19.48
N THR A 416 11.99 6.44 18.44
CA THR A 416 10.82 5.54 18.49
C THR A 416 11.10 4.33 19.39
N ALA A 417 12.32 3.78 19.37
CA ALA A 417 12.73 2.70 20.26
C ALA A 417 12.74 3.17 21.73
N ILE A 418 13.29 4.36 22.00
CA ILE A 418 13.26 4.97 23.34
C ILE A 418 11.81 5.19 23.81
N TYR A 419 10.94 5.70 22.95
CA TYR A 419 9.53 5.90 23.28
C TYR A 419 8.85 4.60 23.72
N ASN A 420 9.12 3.49 23.02
CA ASN A 420 8.56 2.18 23.31
C ASN A 420 9.31 1.38 24.39
N GLY A 421 10.37 1.94 25.00
CA GLY A 421 11.16 1.24 26.00
C GLY A 421 12.03 0.10 25.44
N MET A 422 12.33 0.13 24.14
CA MET A 422 13.10 -0.89 23.45
C MET A 422 14.61 -0.59 23.42
N PRO A 423 15.47 -1.62 23.34
CA PRO A 423 16.92 -1.44 23.28
C PRO A 423 17.39 -0.87 21.92
N VAL A 424 17.75 0.42 21.91
CA VAL A 424 18.24 1.15 20.71
C VAL A 424 19.45 0.45 20.07
N THR A 425 20.39 -0.04 20.88
CA THR A 425 21.60 -0.71 20.39
C THR A 425 21.26 -1.99 19.61
N ARG A 426 20.26 -2.76 20.06
CA ARG A 426 19.81 -3.96 19.32
C ARG A 426 19.16 -3.59 17.99
N VAL A 427 18.40 -2.49 17.91
CA VAL A 427 17.83 -2.00 16.65
C VAL A 427 18.94 -1.73 15.64
N PHE A 428 19.95 -0.96 16.04
CA PHE A 428 21.09 -0.63 15.17
C PHE A 428 21.91 -1.88 14.76
N MET A 429 22.19 -2.77 15.71
CA MET A 429 22.92 -4.01 15.42
C MET A 429 22.15 -4.93 14.46
N ASN A 430 20.84 -5.03 14.62
CA ASN A 430 19.97 -5.77 13.71
C ASN A 430 19.93 -5.13 12.32
N GLU A 431 19.95 -3.80 12.23
CA GLU A 431 20.01 -3.09 10.95
C GLU A 431 21.30 -3.43 10.20
N LEU A 432 22.46 -3.32 10.86
CA LEU A 432 23.75 -3.73 10.29
C LEU A 432 23.78 -5.20 9.88
N ARG A 433 23.23 -6.09 10.72
CA ARG A 433 23.14 -7.52 10.43
C ARG A 433 22.27 -7.79 9.19
N THR A 434 21.15 -7.09 9.06
CA THR A 434 20.20 -7.25 7.96
C THR A 434 20.79 -6.72 6.64
N LEU A 435 21.59 -5.65 6.71
CA LEU A 435 22.34 -5.09 5.58
C LEU A 435 23.46 -6.01 5.07
N ASN A 436 23.98 -6.91 5.91
CA ASN A 436 25.04 -7.83 5.51
C ASN A 436 24.53 -8.82 4.44
N PRO A 437 25.07 -8.80 3.20
CA PRO A 437 24.60 -9.66 2.12
C PRO A 437 24.70 -11.15 2.47
N ALA A 438 25.68 -11.56 3.28
CA ALA A 438 25.89 -12.95 3.72
C ALA A 438 24.76 -13.48 4.65
N LYS A 439 23.90 -12.62 5.19
CA LYS A 439 22.77 -12.98 6.07
C LYS A 439 21.43 -13.01 5.32
N ALA A 440 21.40 -13.70 4.18
CA ALA A 440 20.18 -13.80 3.36
C ALA A 440 19.03 -14.56 4.04
N ALA A 441 19.35 -15.57 4.86
CA ALA A 441 18.36 -16.32 5.62
C ALA A 441 17.61 -15.44 6.63
N ASP A 442 18.35 -14.62 7.38
CA ASP A 442 17.80 -13.67 8.36
C ASP A 442 16.83 -12.68 7.72
N ARG A 443 17.22 -12.07 6.59
CA ARG A 443 16.33 -11.20 5.80
C ARG A 443 15.05 -11.90 5.37
N ARG A 444 15.18 -13.16 4.93
CA ARG A 444 14.04 -13.95 4.46
C ARG A 444 13.13 -14.36 5.61
N GLN A 445 13.67 -14.65 6.79
CA GLN A 445 12.90 -14.91 8.00
C GLN A 445 12.08 -13.68 8.42
N ALA A 446 12.69 -12.49 8.43
CA ALA A 446 11.96 -11.25 8.68
C ALA A 446 10.86 -10.98 7.64
N LEU A 447 11.13 -11.23 6.34
CA LEU A 447 10.09 -11.14 5.31
C LEU A 447 8.93 -12.11 5.56
N ARG A 448 9.21 -13.36 5.97
CA ARG A 448 8.15 -14.35 6.28
C ARG A 448 7.26 -13.90 7.45
N ALA A 449 7.81 -13.15 8.39
CA ALA A 449 7.05 -12.53 9.48
C ALA A 449 6.30 -11.25 9.05
N GLY A 450 6.30 -10.89 7.76
CA GLY A 450 5.65 -9.69 7.22
C GLY A 450 6.49 -8.42 7.27
N LEU A 451 7.73 -8.47 7.78
CA LEU A 451 8.55 -7.28 7.97
C LEU A 451 9.29 -6.86 6.69
N GLY A 452 9.13 -5.60 6.28
CA GLY A 452 9.84 -5.03 5.14
C GLY A 452 9.34 -5.52 3.77
N ILE A 453 8.14 -6.10 3.72
CA ILE A 453 7.51 -6.62 2.49
C ILE A 453 7.37 -5.52 1.43
N GLN A 454 6.96 -4.32 1.82
CA GLN A 454 6.75 -3.22 0.85
C GLN A 454 8.02 -2.87 0.10
N GLN A 455 9.15 -2.75 0.81
CA GLN A 455 10.45 -2.44 0.23
C GLN A 455 11.00 -3.62 -0.59
N PHE A 456 10.72 -4.85 -0.17
CA PHE A 456 10.99 -6.04 -0.97
C PHE A 456 10.22 -5.99 -2.30
N LEU A 457 8.90 -5.79 -2.29
CA LEU A 457 8.09 -5.68 -3.51
C LEU A 457 8.57 -4.54 -4.42
N GLY A 458 8.92 -3.39 -3.84
CA GLY A 458 9.50 -2.25 -4.57
C GLY A 458 10.82 -2.58 -5.26
N SER A 459 11.65 -3.47 -4.68
CA SER A 459 12.91 -3.95 -5.27
C SER A 459 12.74 -5.06 -6.31
N VAL A 460 11.61 -5.76 -6.29
CA VAL A 460 11.24 -6.83 -7.22
C VAL A 460 10.50 -6.27 -8.45
N ASN A 461 9.97 -5.04 -8.38
CA ASN A 461 9.43 -4.34 -9.54
C ASN A 461 10.49 -4.23 -10.65
N ARG A 462 10.16 -4.81 -11.81
CA ARG A 462 11.12 -5.18 -12.85
C ARG A 462 11.50 -4.00 -13.76
N TRP A 463 12.76 -3.99 -14.19
CA TRP A 463 13.26 -3.17 -15.27
C TRP A 463 12.91 -3.86 -16.61
N GLY A 464 12.54 -3.10 -17.64
CA GLY A 464 12.23 -3.68 -18.95
C GLY A 464 11.02 -4.62 -18.92
N VAL A 465 9.81 -4.05 -18.93
CA VAL A 465 8.65 -4.77 -19.48
C VAL A 465 8.77 -4.73 -21.00
N ASP A 466 9.85 -5.29 -21.53
CA ASP A 466 9.99 -5.57 -22.96
C ASP A 466 9.18 -6.83 -23.25
N GLY A 467 7.95 -6.60 -23.70
CA GLY A 467 7.22 -7.58 -24.49
C GLY A 467 5.80 -7.97 -24.07
N LEU A 468 4.98 -7.10 -23.45
CA LEU A 468 3.57 -7.43 -23.17
C LEU A 468 2.54 -6.34 -23.51
N SER A 469 2.84 -5.45 -24.48
CA SER A 469 1.81 -4.80 -25.31
C SER A 469 2.50 -4.10 -26.49
N GLN A 470 2.42 -4.68 -27.69
CA GLN A 470 3.00 -4.08 -28.89
C GLN A 470 2.26 -2.81 -29.36
N ASP A 471 1.10 -2.44 -28.78
CA ASP A 471 0.24 -1.37 -29.34
C ASP A 471 -0.19 -0.24 -28.37
N SER A 472 0.59 0.07 -27.32
CA SER A 472 0.37 1.34 -26.61
C SER A 472 1.02 2.51 -27.36
N ARG A 473 0.28 3.61 -27.58
CA ARG A 473 0.81 4.93 -28.03
C ARG A 473 2.19 5.22 -27.39
N VAL A 474 3.08 5.89 -28.13
CA VAL A 474 4.46 6.21 -27.73
C VAL A 474 4.57 6.76 -26.28
N THR A 475 3.58 7.55 -25.85
CA THR A 475 3.51 8.12 -24.49
C THR A 475 3.39 7.06 -23.38
N GLY A 476 2.60 6.00 -23.58
CA GLY A 476 2.44 4.92 -22.60
C GLY A 476 3.68 4.02 -22.48
N ARG A 477 4.45 3.85 -23.56
CA ARG A 477 5.73 3.13 -23.53
C ARG A 477 6.76 3.90 -22.72
N PHE A 478 6.90 5.20 -22.98
CA PHE A 478 7.89 6.05 -22.29
C PHE A 478 7.59 6.17 -20.78
N ALA A 479 6.32 6.26 -20.40
CA ALA A 479 5.89 6.27 -18.99
C ALA A 479 6.35 5.02 -18.22
N ARG A 480 6.20 3.83 -18.82
CA ARG A 480 6.65 2.56 -18.22
C ARG A 480 8.18 2.50 -18.07
N HIS A 481 8.93 3.00 -19.05
CA HIS A 481 10.39 3.06 -18.97
C HIS A 481 10.83 4.02 -17.86
N ALA A 482 10.21 5.20 -17.75
CA ALA A 482 10.49 6.16 -16.67
C ALA A 482 10.23 5.57 -15.28
N GLN A 483 9.12 4.85 -15.10
CA GLN A 483 8.83 4.13 -13.86
C GLN A 483 9.85 3.02 -13.57
N GLY A 484 10.25 2.25 -14.59
CA GLY A 484 11.29 1.24 -14.49
C GLY A 484 12.65 1.83 -14.10
N PHE A 485 13.04 2.97 -14.65
CA PHE A 485 14.26 3.69 -14.26
C PHE A 485 14.19 4.19 -12.82
N ALA A 486 13.04 4.72 -12.39
CA ALA A 486 12.85 5.15 -11.01
C ALA A 486 13.03 3.98 -10.03
N ALA A 487 12.39 2.84 -10.30
CA ALA A 487 12.53 1.62 -9.50
C ALA A 487 13.98 1.08 -9.52
N GLY A 488 14.60 1.07 -10.69
CA GLY A 488 16.00 0.66 -10.88
C GLY A 488 16.97 1.53 -10.07
N VAL A 489 16.77 2.85 -10.06
CA VAL A 489 17.60 3.79 -9.27
C VAL A 489 17.42 3.55 -7.76
N MET A 490 16.19 3.35 -7.28
CA MET A 490 15.94 3.03 -5.87
C MET A 490 16.57 1.69 -5.44
N LYS A 491 16.57 0.70 -6.33
CA LYS A 491 17.22 -0.59 -6.11
C LYS A 491 18.75 -0.47 -6.12
N LEU A 492 19.33 0.11 -7.17
CA LEU A 492 20.78 0.18 -7.38
C LEU A 492 21.48 1.18 -6.47
N SER A 493 20.78 2.21 -5.98
CA SER A 493 21.29 3.09 -4.93
C SER A 493 21.38 2.39 -3.57
N GLY A 494 20.68 1.27 -3.38
CA GLY A 494 20.55 0.59 -2.10
C GLY A 494 19.44 1.15 -1.22
N MET A 495 18.65 2.13 -1.69
CA MET A 495 17.57 2.74 -0.89
C MET A 495 16.56 1.70 -0.39
N ASN A 496 16.06 0.83 -1.27
CA ASN A 496 15.15 -0.25 -0.86
C ASN A 496 15.79 -1.21 0.16
N ALA A 497 17.11 -1.42 0.10
CA ALA A 497 17.81 -2.32 1.02
C ALA A 497 17.97 -1.69 2.41
N VAL A 498 18.33 -0.42 2.50
CA VAL A 498 18.48 0.33 3.76
C VAL A 498 17.13 0.53 4.44
N THR A 499 16.12 1.03 3.72
CA THR A 499 14.77 1.21 4.30
C THR A 499 14.20 -0.12 4.78
N ARG A 500 14.36 -1.20 4.01
CA ARG A 500 13.95 -2.55 4.43
C ARG A 500 14.72 -3.00 5.67
N ALA A 501 16.03 -2.77 5.74
CA ALA A 501 16.84 -3.17 6.88
C ALA A 501 16.39 -2.46 8.16
N GLY A 502 16.12 -1.15 8.10
CA GLY A 502 15.55 -0.41 9.23
C GLY A 502 14.17 -0.96 9.67
N GLN A 503 13.27 -1.22 8.70
CA GLN A 503 11.95 -1.80 8.99
C GLN A 503 12.04 -3.19 9.63
N GLN A 504 12.89 -4.05 9.08
CA GLN A 504 13.11 -5.41 9.60
C GLN A 504 13.79 -5.37 10.97
N ALA A 505 14.79 -4.53 11.16
CA ALA A 505 15.51 -4.41 12.42
C ALA A 505 14.60 -3.92 13.54
N PHE A 506 13.89 -2.80 13.32
CA PHE A 506 12.96 -2.24 14.29
C PHE A 506 11.82 -3.22 14.59
N GLY A 507 11.19 -3.77 13.55
CA GLY A 507 10.08 -4.72 13.69
C GLY A 507 10.47 -5.99 14.44
N THR A 508 11.68 -6.51 14.18
CA THR A 508 12.21 -7.69 14.88
C THR A 508 12.47 -7.40 16.35
N VAL A 509 13.13 -6.27 16.68
CA VAL A 509 13.36 -5.90 18.09
C VAL A 509 12.05 -5.63 18.81
N MET A 510 11.04 -5.11 18.12
CA MET A 510 9.72 -4.94 18.70
C MET A 510 9.04 -6.27 18.96
N MET A 511 9.03 -7.19 18.00
CA MET A 511 8.50 -8.55 18.20
C MET A 511 9.24 -9.31 19.31
N ASP A 512 10.56 -9.15 19.43
CA ASP A 512 11.39 -9.68 20.53
C ASP A 512 10.98 -9.06 21.87
N SER A 513 10.85 -7.74 21.93
CA SER A 513 10.43 -7.02 23.14
C SER A 513 9.03 -7.42 23.57
N LEU A 514 8.11 -7.63 22.62
CA LEU A 514 6.75 -8.11 22.89
C LEU A 514 6.75 -9.56 23.39
N GLY A 515 7.54 -10.44 22.80
CA GLY A 515 7.66 -11.82 23.28
C GLY A 515 8.24 -11.87 24.68
N SER A 516 9.33 -11.15 24.96
CA SER A 516 9.88 -10.98 26.30
C SER A 516 8.83 -10.45 27.29
N LEU A 517 8.07 -9.41 26.90
CA LEU A 517 6.99 -8.84 27.73
C LEU A 517 5.92 -9.89 28.08
N THR A 518 5.56 -10.77 27.14
CA THR A 518 4.59 -11.84 27.44
C THR A 518 5.10 -12.86 28.44
N ARG A 519 6.43 -13.03 28.55
CA ARG A 519 7.05 -13.99 29.49
C ARG A 519 7.21 -13.42 30.89
N SER A 520 7.44 -12.11 31.01
CA SER A 520 7.76 -11.47 32.29
C SER A 520 6.55 -10.94 33.07
N ALA A 521 5.35 -10.97 32.47
CA ALA A 521 4.21 -10.22 32.96
C ALA A 521 2.97 -11.06 33.31
N ASP A 522 2.26 -10.64 34.35
CA ASP A 522 0.97 -11.20 34.75
C ASP A 522 -0.17 -10.68 33.86
N ASP A 523 -0.40 -9.37 33.85
CA ASP A 523 -1.39 -8.67 33.02
C ASP A 523 -0.87 -7.32 32.48
N LEU A 524 -1.52 -6.77 31.45
CA LEU A 524 -1.05 -5.59 30.74
C LEU A 524 -1.26 -4.30 31.55
N ALA A 525 -2.34 -4.22 32.33
CA ALA A 525 -2.70 -3.04 33.11
C ALA A 525 -1.70 -2.80 34.26
N THR A 526 -1.34 -3.86 34.98
CA THR A 526 -0.35 -3.82 36.06
C THR A 526 1.02 -3.37 35.56
N LEU A 527 1.43 -3.81 34.36
CA LEU A 527 2.68 -3.36 33.74
C LEU A 527 2.67 -1.87 33.41
N ALA A 528 1.59 -1.40 32.79
CA ALA A 528 1.45 -0.02 32.35
C ALA A 528 1.48 0.99 33.52
N ALA A 529 1.08 0.55 34.72
CA ALA A 529 1.10 1.34 35.95
C ALA A 529 2.50 1.51 36.57
N ARG A 530 3.51 0.75 36.13
CA ARG A 530 4.89 0.86 36.63
C ARG A 530 5.52 2.21 36.22
N GLY A 531 6.56 2.62 36.95
CA GLY A 531 7.22 3.92 36.79
C GLY A 531 7.75 4.17 35.36
N ALA A 532 7.77 5.44 34.95
CA ALA A 532 8.02 5.84 33.56
C ALA A 532 9.42 5.47 33.01
N ALA A 533 10.40 5.22 33.88
CA ALA A 533 11.74 4.77 33.48
C ALA A 533 11.77 3.32 32.99
N ASN A 534 10.81 2.49 33.41
CA ASN A 534 10.74 1.08 33.06
C ASN A 534 10.37 0.90 31.56
N GLY A 535 11.15 0.07 30.85
CA GLY A 535 10.95 -0.20 29.42
C GLY A 535 9.62 -0.93 29.15
N ASP A 536 9.38 -2.02 29.88
CA ASP A 536 8.15 -2.81 29.79
C ASP A 536 6.90 -1.97 30.05
N ALA A 537 6.96 -1.04 31.00
CA ALA A 537 5.85 -0.12 31.30
C ALA A 537 5.55 0.85 30.14
N ARG A 538 6.57 1.28 29.40
CA ARG A 538 6.39 2.09 28.19
C ARG A 538 5.78 1.24 27.07
N LEU A 539 6.29 0.04 26.83
CA LEU A 539 5.75 -0.86 25.82
C LEU A 539 4.29 -1.24 26.13
N ALA A 540 3.96 -1.53 27.39
CA ALA A 540 2.60 -1.83 27.83
C ALA A 540 1.64 -0.67 27.60
N ARG A 541 2.06 0.57 27.88
CA ARG A 541 1.26 1.78 27.57
C ARG A 541 1.08 1.99 26.08
N THR A 542 2.10 1.69 25.26
CA THR A 542 1.94 1.66 23.80
C THR A 542 0.86 0.67 23.41
N LEU A 543 0.91 -0.57 23.90
CA LEU A 543 -0.11 -1.59 23.61
C LEU A 543 -1.53 -1.13 23.99
N GLN A 544 -1.70 -0.54 25.18
CA GLN A 544 -2.97 0.04 25.60
C GLN A 544 -3.44 1.17 24.69
N SER A 545 -2.53 2.00 24.18
CA SER A 545 -2.87 3.10 23.26
C SER A 545 -3.40 2.61 21.90
N TYR A 546 -3.01 1.41 21.48
CA TYR A 546 -3.58 0.70 20.33
C TYR A 546 -4.87 -0.08 20.68
N GLY A 547 -5.34 0.00 21.94
CA GLY A 547 -6.51 -0.71 22.44
C GLY A 547 -6.28 -2.21 22.60
N ILE A 548 -5.04 -2.68 22.75
CA ILE A 548 -4.77 -4.09 23.08
C ILE A 548 -5.30 -4.36 24.48
N SER A 549 -6.18 -5.35 24.62
CA SER A 549 -6.73 -5.76 25.92
C SER A 549 -6.00 -6.97 26.47
N ASP A 550 -6.26 -7.30 27.75
CA ASP A 550 -5.74 -8.52 28.38
C ASP A 550 -6.18 -9.79 27.67
N ALA A 551 -7.27 -9.76 26.90
CA ALA A 551 -7.72 -10.92 26.14
C ALA A 551 -6.78 -11.24 24.98
N GLU A 552 -6.36 -10.24 24.21
CA GLU A 552 -5.36 -10.44 23.15
C GLU A 552 -3.99 -10.74 23.75
N PHE A 553 -3.62 -10.01 24.81
CA PHE A 553 -2.35 -10.26 25.49
C PHE A 553 -2.28 -11.70 26.05
N SER A 554 -3.38 -12.23 26.58
CA SER A 554 -3.46 -13.63 27.03
C SER A 554 -3.24 -14.64 25.90
N VAL A 555 -3.74 -14.36 24.69
CA VAL A 555 -3.45 -15.20 23.51
C VAL A 555 -1.97 -15.14 23.16
N TRP A 556 -1.37 -13.95 23.17
CA TRP A 556 0.08 -13.80 22.94
C TRP A 556 0.90 -14.51 24.02
N LYS A 557 0.38 -14.58 25.25
CA LYS A 557 1.02 -15.34 26.33
C LYS A 557 1.00 -16.86 26.11
N LEU A 558 0.06 -17.38 25.34
CA LEU A 558 0.01 -18.82 25.00
C LEU A 558 0.95 -19.17 23.83
N ALA A 559 1.17 -18.22 22.92
CA ALA A 559 2.05 -18.41 21.77
C ALA A 559 3.51 -18.58 22.23
N GLN A 560 4.21 -19.55 21.64
CA GLN A 560 5.63 -19.76 21.91
C GLN A 560 6.47 -18.84 21.02
N PRO A 561 7.22 -17.87 21.59
CA PRO A 561 8.11 -17.03 20.80
C PRO A 561 9.22 -17.84 20.13
N GLU A 562 9.77 -17.31 19.05
CA GLU A 562 10.82 -17.95 18.25
C GLU A 562 12.20 -17.36 18.56
N ASP A 563 13.24 -18.19 18.52
CA ASP A 563 14.64 -17.77 18.52
C ASP A 563 15.13 -17.61 17.07
N TRP A 564 15.55 -16.40 16.72
CA TRP A 564 16.04 -16.02 15.39
C TRP A 564 17.57 -15.86 15.34
N ARG A 565 18.30 -16.53 16.24
CA ARG A 565 19.76 -16.74 16.22
C ARG A 565 20.55 -15.46 15.94
N GLY A 566 20.32 -14.46 16.79
CA GLY A 566 21.03 -13.18 16.79
C GLY A 566 20.28 -12.01 16.14
N LEU A 567 19.04 -12.23 15.67
CA LEU A 567 18.09 -11.15 15.38
C LEU A 567 17.17 -10.87 16.59
N GLY A 568 16.95 -11.85 17.45
CA GLY A 568 16.14 -11.77 18.68
C GLY A 568 15.96 -13.18 19.23
N ASP A 569 15.81 -13.31 20.54
CA ASP A 569 15.78 -14.60 21.23
C ASP A 569 14.34 -15.00 21.61
N THR A 570 13.43 -14.02 21.63
CA THR A 570 12.03 -14.17 22.05
C THR A 570 11.08 -13.52 21.04
N VAL A 571 11.29 -13.75 19.75
CA VAL A 571 10.53 -13.09 18.68
C VAL A 571 9.10 -13.63 18.62
N LEU A 572 8.12 -12.83 19.05
CA LEU A 572 6.70 -13.18 18.93
C LEU A 572 6.18 -12.82 17.53
N THR A 573 5.80 -13.83 16.75
CA THR A 573 5.34 -13.68 15.35
C THR A 573 3.85 -13.98 15.20
N ALA A 574 3.22 -13.51 14.13
CA ALA A 574 1.86 -13.95 13.77
C ALA A 574 1.78 -15.47 13.61
N GLU A 575 2.79 -16.08 12.99
CA GLU A 575 2.90 -17.54 12.82
C GLU A 575 2.91 -18.29 14.16
N SER A 576 3.61 -17.77 15.18
CA SER A 576 3.59 -18.37 16.53
C SER A 576 2.19 -18.42 17.14
N ILE A 577 1.34 -17.44 16.83
CA ILE A 577 -0.08 -17.42 17.22
C ILE A 577 -0.89 -18.39 16.36
N TYR A 578 -0.60 -18.48 15.06
CA TYR A 578 -1.29 -19.40 14.17
C TYR A 578 -1.06 -20.88 14.50
N ARG A 579 0.07 -21.21 15.13
CA ARG A 579 0.37 -22.56 15.65
C ARG A 579 -0.47 -22.96 16.87
N LEU A 580 -1.18 -22.03 17.52
CA LEU A 580 -2.05 -22.36 18.65
C LEU A 580 -3.23 -23.21 18.21
N THR A 581 -3.43 -24.33 18.91
CA THR A 581 -4.56 -25.23 18.70
C THR A 581 -5.88 -24.61 19.17
N ASP A 582 -7.01 -25.08 18.63
CA ASP A 582 -8.33 -24.63 19.08
C ASP A 582 -8.58 -24.96 20.56
N ALA A 583 -8.03 -26.07 21.05
CA ALA A 583 -8.12 -26.46 22.47
C ALA A 583 -7.45 -25.43 23.40
N GLN A 584 -6.30 -24.88 23.02
CA GLN A 584 -5.61 -23.84 23.79
C GLN A 584 -6.40 -22.53 23.82
N LEU A 585 -7.14 -22.22 22.75
CA LEU A 585 -7.89 -20.97 22.61
C LEU A 585 -9.32 -21.04 23.14
N ALA A 586 -9.91 -22.24 23.25
CA ALA A 586 -11.32 -22.43 23.59
C ALA A 586 -11.77 -21.69 24.87
N PRO A 587 -11.00 -21.70 26.00
CA PRO A 587 -11.41 -20.99 27.21
C PRO A 587 -11.49 -19.47 27.01
N LEU A 588 -10.54 -18.90 26.25
CA LEU A 588 -10.50 -17.47 25.96
C LEU A 588 -11.58 -17.08 24.93
N ALA A 589 -11.80 -17.92 23.94
CA ALA A 589 -12.80 -17.72 22.89
C ALA A 589 -14.23 -17.74 23.47
N ALA A 590 -14.52 -18.69 24.38
CA ALA A 590 -15.80 -18.78 25.07
C ALA A 590 -16.10 -17.54 25.92
N LYS A 591 -15.11 -17.03 26.67
CA LYS A 591 -15.24 -15.78 27.46
C LYS A 591 -15.58 -14.56 26.58
N GLN A 592 -15.08 -14.55 25.34
CA GLN A 592 -15.27 -13.46 24.39
C GLN A 592 -16.50 -13.64 23.48
N GLY A 593 -17.19 -14.79 23.55
CA GLY A 593 -18.33 -15.10 22.69
C GLY A 593 -17.98 -15.15 21.20
N ILE A 594 -16.75 -15.52 20.84
CA ILE A 594 -16.28 -15.61 19.45
C ILE A 594 -15.66 -16.98 19.16
N SER A 595 -15.53 -17.33 17.87
CA SER A 595 -14.84 -18.57 17.48
C SER A 595 -13.34 -18.52 17.78
N THR A 596 -12.72 -19.68 18.01
CA THR A 596 -11.26 -19.81 18.19
C THR A 596 -10.50 -19.25 17.00
N THR A 597 -10.98 -19.49 15.78
CA THR A 597 -10.38 -18.96 14.54
C THR A 597 -10.43 -17.42 14.50
N THR A 598 -11.57 -16.81 14.87
CA THR A 598 -11.68 -15.35 14.96
C THR A 598 -10.74 -14.78 16.02
N LEU A 599 -10.63 -15.43 17.19
CA LEU A 599 -9.73 -14.98 18.25
C LEU A 599 -8.26 -15.05 17.79
N ARG A 600 -7.85 -16.16 17.16
CA ARG A 600 -6.50 -16.38 16.62
C ARG A 600 -6.14 -15.30 15.58
N GLU A 601 -6.99 -15.12 14.57
CA GLU A 601 -6.75 -14.14 13.49
C GLU A 601 -6.74 -12.70 14.03
N ARG A 602 -7.63 -12.37 14.98
CA ARG A 602 -7.64 -11.06 15.64
C ARG A 602 -6.35 -10.84 16.43
N ALA A 603 -5.90 -11.80 17.22
CA ALA A 603 -4.67 -11.68 18.00
C ALA A 603 -3.43 -11.52 17.11
N ALA A 604 -3.32 -12.29 16.02
CA ALA A 604 -2.24 -12.18 15.05
C ALA A 604 -2.25 -10.83 14.30
N THR A 605 -3.43 -10.43 13.79
CA THR A 605 -3.59 -9.15 13.07
C THR A 605 -3.30 -7.96 13.97
N ARG A 606 -3.73 -7.99 15.24
CA ARG A 606 -3.50 -6.90 16.19
C ARG A 606 -2.02 -6.81 16.60
N LEU A 607 -1.32 -7.94 16.75
CA LEU A 607 0.13 -7.96 16.96
C LEU A 607 0.84 -7.24 15.82
N MET A 608 0.56 -7.65 14.57
CA MET A 608 1.15 -7.03 13.39
C MET A 608 0.71 -5.57 13.22
N GLY A 609 -0.53 -5.21 13.57
CA GLY A 609 -1.01 -3.84 13.51
C GLY A 609 -0.24 -2.88 14.43
N VAL A 610 0.15 -3.34 15.63
CA VAL A 610 1.02 -2.58 16.53
C VAL A 610 2.43 -2.45 15.96
N VAL A 611 3.03 -3.58 15.53
CA VAL A 611 4.39 -3.60 14.99
C VAL A 611 4.50 -2.70 13.78
N GLU A 612 3.56 -2.79 12.83
CA GLU A 612 3.52 -1.94 11.63
C GLU A 612 3.32 -0.47 11.99
N GLY A 613 2.48 -0.14 12.97
CA GLY A 613 2.27 1.24 13.42
C GLY A 613 3.57 1.88 13.91
N GLU A 614 4.34 1.17 14.74
CA GLU A 614 5.62 1.69 15.26
C GLU A 614 6.77 1.58 14.25
N VAL A 615 6.81 0.56 13.39
CA VAL A 615 7.78 0.49 12.27
C VAL A 615 7.61 1.68 11.34
N ASN A 616 6.37 2.04 11.01
CA ASN A 616 6.06 3.22 10.20
C ASN A 616 6.38 4.54 10.91
N MET A 617 6.39 4.55 12.24
CA MET A 617 6.91 5.69 13.00
C MET A 617 8.44 5.77 12.92
N ALA A 618 9.12 4.62 13.06
CA ALA A 618 10.57 4.53 13.06
C ALA A 618 11.18 4.86 11.69
N VAL A 619 10.59 4.32 10.63
CA VAL A 619 10.96 4.56 9.22
C VAL A 619 9.76 5.21 8.53
N VAL A 620 9.82 6.53 8.36
CA VAL A 620 8.65 7.34 8.01
C VAL A 620 8.25 7.16 6.54
N GLU A 621 7.11 6.50 6.33
CA GLU A 621 6.42 6.41 5.04
C GLU A 621 5.04 7.08 5.10
N PRO A 622 4.65 7.91 4.11
CA PRO A 622 3.32 8.53 4.09
C PRO A 622 2.18 7.49 4.05
N GLY A 623 1.32 7.48 5.06
CA GLY A 623 0.10 6.66 5.13
C GLY A 623 -1.13 7.39 4.57
N ALA A 624 -2.31 6.82 4.75
CA ALA A 624 -3.58 7.35 4.25
C ALA A 624 -3.88 8.73 4.83
N ARG A 625 -3.57 8.95 6.10
CA ARG A 625 -3.75 10.26 6.74
C ARG A 625 -2.82 11.31 6.15
N GLU A 626 -1.53 11.02 6.02
CA GLU A 626 -0.57 11.97 5.45
C GLU A 626 -0.91 12.27 3.99
N ARG A 627 -1.27 11.26 3.19
CA ARG A 627 -1.73 11.44 1.80
C ARG A 627 -3.01 12.27 1.72
N SER A 628 -3.99 11.98 2.57
CA SER A 628 -5.24 12.74 2.64
C SER A 628 -5.01 14.19 3.04
N ALA A 629 -4.10 14.46 3.98
CA ALA A 629 -3.77 15.83 4.40
C ALA A 629 -2.99 16.60 3.32
N MET A 630 -2.06 15.94 2.63
CA MET A 630 -1.26 16.56 1.57
C MET A 630 -2.08 16.86 0.32
N TYR A 631 -2.91 15.92 -0.13
CA TYR A 631 -3.62 16.03 -1.40
C TYR A 631 -5.05 16.58 -1.26
N GLY A 632 -5.72 16.34 -0.12
CA GLY A 632 -7.10 16.76 0.10
C GLY A 632 -8.08 16.28 -0.97
N SER A 633 -9.29 16.82 -0.96
CA SER A 633 -10.30 16.54 -1.98
C SER A 633 -9.95 17.13 -3.35
N PHE A 634 -9.25 18.28 -3.38
CA PHE A 634 -8.82 18.96 -4.59
C PHE A 634 -7.88 18.10 -5.45
N SER A 635 -6.81 17.54 -4.85
CA SER A 635 -5.81 16.76 -5.58
C SER A 635 -6.08 15.25 -5.59
N GLN A 636 -7.18 14.79 -5.00
CA GLN A 636 -7.65 13.41 -5.16
C GLN A 636 -8.11 13.12 -6.60
N ARG A 637 -8.64 14.11 -7.32
CA ARG A 637 -8.98 13.96 -8.75
C ARG A 637 -7.73 14.18 -9.60
N ARG A 638 -7.30 13.12 -10.27
CA ARG A 638 -6.12 13.13 -11.16
C ARG A 638 -6.49 13.67 -12.55
N GLY A 639 -5.48 14.05 -13.32
CA GLY A 639 -5.67 14.39 -14.73
C GLY A 639 -6.25 15.78 -14.99
N SER A 640 -6.06 16.74 -14.07
CA SER A 640 -6.20 18.17 -14.36
C SER A 640 -4.85 18.87 -14.12
N LEU A 641 -4.56 19.92 -14.90
CA LEU A 641 -3.25 20.58 -14.83
C LEU A 641 -2.92 21.13 -13.43
N PRO A 642 -3.85 21.82 -12.72
CA PRO A 642 -3.57 22.31 -11.37
C PRO A 642 -3.27 21.19 -10.37
N THR A 643 -3.99 20.06 -10.45
CA THR A 643 -3.79 18.96 -9.51
C THR A 643 -2.49 18.23 -9.77
N GLU A 644 -2.15 17.98 -11.04
CA GLU A 644 -0.89 17.31 -11.39
C GLU A 644 0.35 18.18 -11.09
N LEU A 645 0.26 19.50 -11.26
CA LEU A 645 1.30 20.44 -10.83
C LEU A 645 1.48 20.42 -9.31
N TYR A 646 0.38 20.48 -8.55
CA TYR A 646 0.42 20.41 -7.10
C TYR A 646 1.04 19.11 -6.57
N ARG A 647 0.66 17.96 -7.14
CA ARG A 647 1.26 16.65 -6.81
C ARG A 647 2.75 16.62 -7.11
N SER A 648 3.17 17.23 -8.22
CA SER A 648 4.57 17.32 -8.62
C SER A 648 5.39 18.20 -7.67
N ALA A 649 4.84 19.33 -7.23
CA ALA A 649 5.47 20.21 -6.25
C ALA A 649 5.65 19.52 -4.89
N LEU A 650 4.68 18.69 -4.47
CA LEU A 650 4.75 17.95 -3.22
C LEU A 650 5.65 16.70 -3.25
N GLN A 651 6.11 16.25 -4.42
CA GLN A 651 6.86 15.00 -4.57
C GLN A 651 8.02 14.89 -3.56
N PHE A 652 8.86 15.93 -3.47
CA PHE A 652 10.03 15.95 -2.58
C PHE A 652 9.75 16.53 -1.18
N LYS A 653 8.56 17.09 -0.96
CA LYS A 653 8.12 17.62 0.36
C LYS A 653 7.29 16.61 1.16
N SER A 654 6.86 15.52 0.53
CA SER A 654 5.99 14.52 1.16
C SER A 654 6.61 13.84 2.38
N PHE A 655 7.90 13.51 2.32
CA PHE A 655 8.65 12.93 3.44
C PHE A 655 8.74 13.87 4.66
N PRO A 656 9.28 15.11 4.56
CA PRO A 656 9.34 16.00 5.72
C PRO A 656 7.96 16.40 6.25
N ILE A 657 6.93 16.50 5.40
CA ILE A 657 5.54 16.69 5.87
C ILE A 657 5.07 15.48 6.70
N SER A 658 5.31 14.26 6.23
CA SER A 658 4.91 13.04 6.95
C SER A 658 5.66 12.91 8.28
N MET A 659 6.95 13.23 8.28
CA MET A 659 7.79 13.31 9.47
C MET A 659 7.20 14.27 10.50
N MET A 660 6.79 15.46 10.08
CA MET A 660 6.13 16.47 10.92
C MET A 660 4.79 15.96 11.47
N MET A 661 3.95 15.39 10.62
CA MET A 661 2.64 14.90 11.04
C MET A 661 2.75 13.79 12.09
N ARG A 662 3.76 12.92 11.98
CA ARG A 662 3.97 11.79 12.90
C ARG A 662 4.73 12.16 14.16
N HIS A 663 5.94 12.69 14.04
CA HIS A 663 6.73 13.03 15.23
C HIS A 663 6.20 14.27 15.93
N GLY A 664 5.64 15.23 15.20
CA GLY A 664 4.98 16.39 15.80
C GLY A 664 3.76 15.98 16.63
N GLN A 665 2.92 15.10 16.09
CA GLN A 665 1.79 14.58 16.86
C GLN A 665 2.24 13.78 18.09
N ARG A 666 3.24 12.90 17.97
CA ARG A 666 3.76 12.16 19.14
C ARG A 666 4.35 13.09 20.19
N ALA A 667 4.98 14.18 19.78
CA ALA A 667 5.43 15.24 20.67
C ALA A 667 4.25 15.90 21.40
N PHE A 668 3.21 16.33 20.68
CA PHE A 668 2.02 16.94 21.31
C PHE A 668 1.17 15.95 22.14
N GLY A 669 1.31 14.66 21.88
CA GLY A 669 0.72 13.58 22.67
C GLY A 669 1.30 13.44 24.07
N GLN A 670 2.51 13.97 24.33
CA GLN A 670 3.16 13.88 25.64
C GLN A 670 2.34 14.58 26.73
N ALA A 671 2.30 13.98 27.92
CA ALA A 671 1.44 14.41 29.03
C ALA A 671 1.84 15.77 29.62
N SER A 672 3.15 16.06 29.73
CA SER A 672 3.67 17.28 30.32
C SER A 672 4.36 18.18 29.29
N VAL A 673 4.38 19.50 29.54
CA VAL A 673 5.12 20.47 28.70
C VAL A 673 6.61 20.09 28.59
N ALA A 674 7.21 19.66 29.71
CA ALA A 674 8.58 19.16 29.72
C ALA A 674 8.76 17.90 28.85
N GLY A 675 7.78 16.98 28.83
CA GLY A 675 7.79 15.81 27.96
C GLY A 675 7.70 16.20 26.48
N LYS A 676 6.84 17.17 26.14
CA LYS A 676 6.72 17.72 24.77
C LYS A 676 8.05 18.31 24.32
N ALA A 677 8.63 19.21 25.12
CA ALA A 677 9.91 19.85 24.85
C ALA A 677 11.06 18.84 24.76
N GLY A 678 11.09 17.86 25.66
CA GLY A 678 12.09 16.79 25.67
C GLY A 678 12.03 15.91 24.42
N TYR A 679 10.83 15.56 23.95
CA TYR A 679 10.67 14.79 22.71
C TYR A 679 11.13 15.58 21.49
N VAL A 680 10.76 16.86 21.39
CA VAL A 680 11.19 17.75 20.30
C VAL A 680 12.71 17.93 20.33
N ALA A 681 13.29 18.23 21.49
CA ALA A 681 14.73 18.41 21.64
C ALA A 681 15.51 17.13 21.27
N ALA A 682 15.04 15.97 21.71
CA ALA A 682 15.63 14.68 21.33
C ALA A 682 15.53 14.45 19.81
N LEU A 683 14.39 14.77 19.20
CA LEU A 683 14.23 14.69 17.76
C LEU A 683 15.22 15.60 17.02
N VAL A 684 15.31 16.88 17.39
CA VAL A 684 16.27 17.85 16.81
C VAL A 684 17.69 17.34 16.93
N GLY A 685 18.08 16.96 18.15
CA GLY A 685 19.45 16.54 18.44
C GLY A 685 19.83 15.33 17.61
N LEU A 686 19.01 14.28 17.62
CA LEU A 686 19.27 13.05 16.89
C LEU A 686 19.29 13.28 15.37
N THR A 687 18.29 13.94 14.79
CA THR A 687 18.26 14.15 13.34
C THR A 687 19.35 15.11 12.86
N THR A 688 19.78 16.06 13.69
CA THR A 688 20.89 16.97 13.37
C THR A 688 22.23 16.24 13.39
N VAL A 689 22.48 15.38 14.40
CA VAL A 689 23.71 14.57 14.48
C VAL A 689 23.79 13.58 13.31
N PHE A 690 22.72 12.86 13.02
CA PHE A 690 22.71 11.97 11.84
C PHE A 690 22.68 12.74 10.52
N GLY A 691 22.14 13.96 10.51
CA GLY A 691 22.22 14.90 9.40
C GLY A 691 23.66 15.36 9.11
N ALA A 692 24.47 15.55 10.14
CA ALA A 692 25.91 15.83 10.02
C ALA A 692 26.65 14.65 9.40
N LEU A 693 26.37 13.42 9.86
CA LEU A 693 26.94 12.20 9.25
C LEU A 693 26.54 12.06 7.78
N ALA A 694 25.26 12.28 7.46
CA ALA A 694 24.76 12.26 6.08
C ALA A 694 25.40 13.36 5.22
N LEU A 695 25.67 14.55 5.78
CA LEU A 695 26.35 15.64 5.09
C LEU A 695 27.79 15.24 4.76
N GLN A 696 28.55 14.75 5.74
CA GLN A 696 29.94 14.32 5.53
C GLN A 696 30.04 13.18 4.51
N ALA A 697 29.19 12.16 4.63
CA ALA A 697 29.14 11.04 3.69
C ALA A 697 28.83 11.51 2.25
N ASN A 698 27.94 12.50 2.09
CA ASN A 698 27.62 13.07 0.78
C ASN A 698 28.79 13.87 0.17
N GLU A 699 29.54 14.61 1.00
CA GLU A 699 30.73 15.33 0.53
C GLU A 699 31.81 14.36 0.03
N VAL A 700 32.10 13.31 0.80
CA VAL A 700 33.03 12.25 0.41
C VAL A 700 32.55 11.55 -0.87
N ALA A 701 31.28 11.15 -0.94
CA ALA A 701 30.70 10.53 -2.14
C ALA A 701 30.71 11.45 -3.38
N SER A 702 30.80 12.77 -3.17
CA SER A 702 30.87 13.77 -4.25
C SER A 702 32.30 14.13 -4.65
N GLY A 703 33.32 13.42 -4.17
CA GLY A 703 34.72 13.68 -4.52
C GLY A 703 35.37 14.82 -3.74
N ARG A 704 34.76 15.27 -2.63
CA ARG A 704 35.22 16.37 -1.78
C ARG A 704 35.69 15.85 -0.42
N ASP A 705 36.56 16.60 0.23
CA ASP A 705 36.89 16.33 1.62
C ASP A 705 35.71 16.65 2.55
N PRO A 706 35.63 16.01 3.72
CA PRO A 706 34.74 16.43 4.80
C PRO A 706 34.79 17.94 5.08
N ARG A 707 33.65 18.51 5.48
CA ARG A 707 33.54 19.91 5.91
C ARG A 707 33.97 20.05 7.37
N ASP A 708 34.58 21.17 7.72
CA ASP A 708 34.91 21.51 9.10
C ASP A 708 33.63 21.60 9.95
N MET A 709 33.50 20.72 10.96
CA MET A 709 32.36 20.67 11.86
C MET A 709 32.40 21.77 12.92
N ARG A 710 33.50 22.53 13.04
CA ARG A 710 33.60 23.71 13.92
C ARG A 710 32.92 24.93 13.30
N ASP A 711 32.67 24.93 11.99
CA ASP A 711 31.92 25.99 11.33
C ASP A 711 30.43 25.93 11.74
N PRO A 712 29.85 26.97 12.35
CA PRO A 712 28.43 26.98 12.71
C PRO A 712 27.48 26.73 11.52
N ARG A 713 27.91 27.09 10.30
CA ARG A 713 27.16 26.85 9.07
C ARG A 713 27.01 25.36 8.77
N PHE A 714 27.97 24.53 9.20
CA PHE A 714 27.90 23.07 9.08
C PHE A 714 26.71 22.52 9.87
N TRP A 715 26.55 22.93 11.13
CA TRP A 715 25.44 22.47 11.96
C TRP A 715 24.09 23.00 11.49
N GLY A 716 24.04 24.23 10.98
CA GLY A 716 22.85 24.75 10.29
C GLY A 716 22.46 23.89 9.10
N GLN A 717 23.40 23.49 8.25
CA GLN A 717 23.13 22.60 7.11
C GLN A 717 22.83 21.16 7.53
N SER A 718 23.44 20.67 8.61
CA SER A 718 23.19 19.35 9.17
C SER A 718 21.77 19.23 9.71
N PHE A 719 21.31 20.28 10.41
CA PHE A 719 19.93 20.45 10.83
C PHE A 719 18.97 20.48 9.63
N MET A 720 19.30 21.21 8.57
CA MET A 720 18.52 21.22 7.32
C MET A 720 18.46 19.83 6.67
N LYS A 721 19.60 19.13 6.64
CA LYS A 721 19.76 17.78 6.08
C LYS A 721 19.01 16.73 6.91
N GLY A 722 18.91 16.93 8.22
CA GLY A 722 18.11 16.14 9.17
C GLY A 722 16.59 16.17 8.90
N GLY A 723 16.13 16.90 7.87
CA GLY A 723 14.74 16.88 7.42
C GLY A 723 13.84 17.88 8.15
N ALA A 724 14.41 18.84 8.86
CA ALA A 724 13.71 19.55 9.92
C ALA A 724 13.37 21.03 9.65
N LEU A 725 13.45 21.44 8.39
CA LEU A 725 13.36 22.84 7.94
C LEU A 725 12.04 23.58 8.22
N GLY A 726 10.94 22.88 8.52
CA GLY A 726 9.68 23.50 8.97
C GLY A 726 9.30 23.17 10.42
N ILE A 727 10.09 22.33 11.09
CA ILE A 727 9.68 21.65 12.33
C ILE A 727 9.79 22.58 13.54
N TYR A 728 10.76 23.50 13.58
CA TYR A 728 11.13 24.14 14.85
C TYR A 728 10.75 25.60 14.97
N GLY A 729 10.64 26.32 13.84
CA GLY A 729 10.17 27.70 13.82
C GLY A 729 8.72 27.80 14.31
N ASP A 730 7.80 27.07 13.68
CA ASP A 730 6.37 27.11 14.02
C ASP A 730 6.05 26.46 15.39
N PHE A 731 6.89 25.51 15.85
CA PHE A 731 6.72 24.85 17.16
C PHE A 731 7.08 25.75 18.35
N LEU A 732 8.05 26.66 18.18
CA LEU A 732 8.45 27.64 19.21
C LEU A 732 7.41 28.76 19.38
N PHE A 733 6.53 28.96 18.39
CA PHE A 733 5.48 29.99 18.37
C PHE A 733 4.05 29.41 18.37
N ALA A 734 3.89 28.17 18.86
CA ALA A 734 2.69 27.33 18.68
C ALA A 734 1.42 27.73 19.46
N ASP A 735 1.34 28.91 20.08
CA ASP A 735 0.16 29.31 20.86
C ASP A 735 -1.08 29.66 20.00
N TYR A 736 -1.01 29.60 18.65
CA TYR A 736 -2.11 30.12 17.81
C TYR A 736 -2.54 29.32 16.57
N THR A 737 -2.05 28.11 16.29
CA THR A 737 -2.47 27.40 15.06
C THR A 737 -2.87 25.94 15.25
N GLN A 738 -4.16 25.66 15.00
CA GLN A 738 -4.66 24.32 14.73
C GLN A 738 -3.94 23.78 13.47
N PHE A 739 -3.33 22.59 13.59
CA PHE A 739 -2.41 21.88 12.67
C PHE A 739 -2.77 21.86 11.16
N GLY A 740 -3.93 22.37 10.76
CA GLY A 740 -4.37 22.50 9.36
C GLY A 740 -3.88 23.77 8.64
N SER A 741 -3.51 24.84 9.34
CA SER A 741 -3.06 26.10 8.71
C SER A 741 -1.56 26.14 8.39
N SER A 742 -0.72 25.38 9.09
CA SER A 742 0.75 25.36 8.86
C SER A 742 1.16 24.69 7.54
N LEU A 743 0.41 23.68 7.09
CA LEU A 743 0.61 23.05 5.78
C LEU A 743 0.41 24.05 4.63
N ALA A 744 -0.51 25.01 4.76
CA ALA A 744 -0.72 26.06 3.78
C ALA A 744 0.49 27.01 3.66
N GLY A 745 1.21 27.28 4.76
CA GLY A 745 2.45 28.05 4.76
C GLY A 745 3.63 27.32 4.10
N VAL A 746 3.75 26.01 4.30
CA VAL A 746 4.77 25.14 3.65
C VAL A 746 4.52 24.98 2.14
N VAL A 747 3.25 25.09 1.74
CA VAL A 747 2.77 25.07 0.35
C VAL A 747 2.83 26.47 -0.29
N GLY A 748 2.65 27.55 0.46
CA GLY A 748 2.60 28.94 -0.01
C GLY A 748 3.94 29.55 -0.47
N GLY A 749 5.03 28.78 -0.43
CA GLY A 749 6.33 29.13 -1.04
C GLY A 749 6.39 28.82 -2.55
N PRO A 750 7.58 28.77 -3.19
CA PRO A 750 7.87 28.96 -4.65
C PRO A 750 7.23 28.00 -5.68
N ILE A 751 6.13 27.33 -5.33
CA ILE A 751 5.28 26.52 -6.22
C ILE A 751 4.79 27.34 -7.42
N LEU A 752 4.45 28.63 -7.24
CA LEU A 752 4.03 29.49 -8.36
C LEU A 752 5.17 29.73 -9.38
N GLY A 753 6.41 29.90 -8.91
CA GLY A 753 7.59 30.08 -9.77
C GLY A 753 8.01 28.80 -10.50
N ASP A 754 7.86 27.64 -9.84
CA ASP A 754 8.07 26.34 -10.46
C ASP A 754 6.93 25.99 -11.44
N MET A 755 5.68 26.35 -11.13
CA MET A 755 4.53 26.22 -12.04
C MET A 755 4.67 27.09 -13.28
N GLU A 756 5.14 28.33 -13.13
CA GLU A 756 5.42 29.23 -14.25
C GLU A 756 6.56 28.68 -15.12
N THR A 757 7.64 28.19 -14.50
CA THR A 757 8.76 27.57 -15.22
C THR A 757 8.36 26.28 -15.92
N LEU A 758 7.52 25.45 -15.29
CA LEU A 758 7.01 24.22 -15.89
C LEU A 758 5.98 24.50 -16.98
N MET A 759 5.07 25.47 -16.82
CA MET A 759 4.14 25.89 -17.88
C MET A 759 4.90 26.43 -19.10
N ARG A 760 5.93 27.26 -18.88
CA ARG A 760 6.83 27.73 -19.96
C ARG A 760 7.58 26.58 -20.64
N ALA A 761 7.98 25.54 -19.90
CA ALA A 761 8.67 24.38 -20.46
C ALA A 761 7.73 23.37 -21.16
N THR A 762 6.46 23.28 -20.76
CA THR A 762 5.49 22.28 -21.25
C THR A 762 4.63 22.81 -22.41
N MET A 763 4.41 24.13 -22.51
CA MET A 763 3.64 24.76 -23.61
C MET A 763 4.48 25.15 -24.85
N GLY A 764 5.76 24.76 -24.91
CA GLY A 764 6.57 24.86 -26.12
C GLY A 764 7.63 25.96 -26.08
N ASN A 765 8.86 25.56 -26.39
CA ASN A 765 9.97 26.47 -26.70
C ASN A 765 9.69 27.19 -28.02
N ILE A 766 9.10 28.38 -27.99
CA ILE A 766 9.31 29.42 -29.03
C ILE A 766 9.24 30.78 -28.34
N GLN A 767 10.38 31.27 -27.84
CA GLN A 767 10.74 32.69 -27.59
C GLN A 767 11.74 32.80 -26.44
N ARG A 768 12.92 32.18 -26.58
CA ARG A 768 14.18 32.69 -26.01
C ARG A 768 15.34 32.31 -26.92
N THR A 769 15.28 32.85 -28.14
CA THR A 769 16.36 32.84 -29.12
C THR A 769 16.79 34.28 -29.45
N GLY A 770 16.68 35.19 -28.48
CA GLY A 770 16.86 36.63 -28.74
C GLY A 770 17.70 37.42 -27.74
N GLU A 771 18.23 36.83 -26.66
CA GLU A 771 19.10 37.56 -25.74
C GLU A 771 20.40 36.78 -25.51
N GLY A 772 21.45 37.24 -26.20
CA GLY A 772 22.81 36.73 -26.07
C GLY A 772 23.35 36.92 -24.66
N ARG A 773 23.22 35.87 -23.85
CA ARG A 773 24.00 35.67 -22.63
C ARG A 773 24.57 34.26 -22.66
N ASP A 774 25.87 34.12 -22.43
CA ASP A 774 26.66 32.88 -22.32
C ASP A 774 26.22 31.93 -21.17
N ALA A 775 24.96 32.01 -20.75
CA ALA A 775 24.33 31.23 -19.69
C ALA A 775 23.44 30.08 -20.22
N SER A 776 23.25 29.94 -21.53
CA SER A 776 22.36 28.91 -22.12
C SER A 776 22.98 27.51 -22.10
N GLY A 777 24.28 27.38 -22.40
CA GLY A 777 24.97 26.09 -22.52
C GLY A 777 25.16 25.38 -21.17
N ALA A 778 25.73 26.04 -20.17
CA ALA A 778 25.91 25.44 -18.84
C ALA A 778 24.58 25.09 -18.16
N ALA A 779 23.54 25.92 -18.38
CA ALA A 779 22.19 25.62 -17.92
C ALA A 779 21.60 24.40 -18.65
N ALA A 780 21.83 24.25 -19.96
CA ALA A 780 21.41 23.08 -20.72
C ALA A 780 22.11 21.79 -20.24
N VAL A 781 23.41 21.85 -19.93
CA VAL A 781 24.15 20.70 -19.37
C VAL A 781 23.63 20.34 -17.97
N GLN A 782 23.31 21.34 -17.13
CA GLN A 782 22.68 21.10 -15.83
C GLN A 782 21.29 20.47 -15.96
N LEU A 783 20.49 20.91 -16.95
CA LEU A 783 19.20 20.30 -17.26
C LEU A 783 19.36 18.85 -17.72
N LEU A 784 20.34 18.58 -18.60
CA LEU A 784 20.67 17.24 -19.07
C LEU A 784 21.03 16.33 -17.89
N LYS A 785 22.00 16.74 -17.05
CA LYS A 785 22.36 16.01 -15.82
C LYS A 785 21.15 15.78 -14.92
N GLY A 786 20.31 16.79 -14.76
CA GLY A 786 19.10 16.74 -13.96
C GLY A 786 18.01 15.79 -14.50
N LYS A 787 18.19 15.22 -15.70
CA LYS A 787 17.25 14.30 -16.35
C LYS A 787 17.86 12.96 -16.76
N THR A 788 19.18 12.81 -16.75
CA THR A 788 19.85 11.52 -16.99
C THR A 788 19.62 10.56 -15.82
N PRO A 789 18.92 9.43 -16.02
CA PRO A 789 18.80 8.40 -14.99
C PRO A 789 20.17 7.88 -14.55
N PHE A 790 20.28 7.42 -13.30
CA PHE A 790 21.50 6.82 -12.72
C PHE A 790 22.73 7.74 -12.58
N ALA A 791 22.70 8.95 -13.16
CA ALA A 791 23.82 9.90 -13.10
C ALA A 791 24.24 10.30 -11.68
N ASN A 792 23.31 10.23 -10.72
CA ASN A 792 23.53 10.64 -9.33
C ASN A 792 23.60 9.46 -8.34
N LEU A 793 23.89 8.23 -8.80
CA LEU A 793 24.15 7.08 -7.90
C LEU A 793 25.35 7.39 -7.01
N TRP A 794 25.21 7.27 -5.69
CA TRP A 794 26.20 7.79 -4.75
C TRP A 794 27.63 7.26 -4.93
N TYR A 795 27.80 6.01 -5.38
CA TYR A 795 29.12 5.39 -5.60
C TYR A 795 29.73 5.69 -6.98
N THR A 796 28.95 6.14 -7.96
CA THR A 796 29.46 6.54 -9.29
C THR A 796 29.33 8.05 -9.57
N LYS A 797 28.64 8.80 -8.71
CA LYS A 797 28.33 10.22 -8.90
C LYS A 797 29.57 11.04 -9.15
N ALA A 798 30.62 10.87 -8.34
CA ALA A 798 31.88 11.57 -8.55
C ALA A 798 32.47 11.28 -9.94
N ALA A 799 32.58 10.00 -10.34
CA ALA A 799 33.08 9.62 -11.65
C ALA A 799 32.26 10.21 -12.80
N THR A 800 30.94 10.03 -12.75
CA THR A 800 30.00 10.54 -13.74
C THR A 800 30.11 12.06 -13.88
N ASP A 801 30.20 12.77 -12.75
CA ASP A 801 30.37 14.22 -12.76
C ASP A 801 31.70 14.62 -13.39
N ARG A 802 32.79 13.94 -13.07
CA ARG A 802 34.15 14.30 -13.51
C ARG A 802 34.39 14.01 -14.99
N LEU A 803 33.97 12.83 -15.44
CA LEU A 803 34.26 12.34 -16.77
C LEU A 803 33.29 12.86 -17.84
N ILE A 804 32.06 13.20 -17.44
CA ILE A 804 31.00 13.58 -18.39
C ILE A 804 30.55 15.02 -18.15
N PHE A 805 29.88 15.29 -17.02
CA PHE A 805 29.16 16.55 -16.87
C PHE A 805 30.06 17.77 -16.67
N ASN A 806 31.17 17.61 -15.96
CA ASN A 806 32.16 18.67 -15.77
C ASN A 806 32.84 19.04 -17.10
N GLN A 807 33.13 18.06 -17.96
CA GLN A 807 33.68 18.31 -19.29
C GLN A 807 32.68 19.07 -20.17
N LEU A 808 31.42 18.63 -20.18
CA LEU A 808 30.36 19.33 -20.88
C LEU A 808 30.13 20.75 -20.35
N GLN A 809 30.21 20.96 -19.03
CA GLN A 809 30.08 22.29 -18.41
C GLN A 809 31.26 23.21 -18.73
N GLU A 810 32.48 22.68 -18.78
CA GLU A 810 33.67 23.45 -19.16
C GLU A 810 33.65 23.82 -20.65
N LEU A 811 33.20 22.89 -21.52
CA LEU A 811 32.99 23.15 -22.95
C LEU A 811 31.89 24.20 -23.17
N ALA A 812 30.78 24.10 -22.43
CA ALA A 812 29.65 25.01 -22.57
C ALA A 812 29.86 26.37 -21.88
N SER A 813 30.79 26.46 -20.91
CA SER A 813 31.12 27.69 -20.19
C SER A 813 32.58 27.65 -19.72
N PRO A 814 33.54 28.09 -20.55
CA PRO A 814 34.96 28.06 -20.20
C PRO A 814 35.27 28.69 -18.83
N GLY A 815 36.15 28.04 -18.07
CA GLY A 815 36.53 28.39 -16.71
C GLY A 815 35.52 28.01 -15.62
N TYR A 816 34.46 27.27 -15.95
CA TYR A 816 33.44 26.84 -14.98
C TYR A 816 34.03 26.02 -13.84
N LEU A 817 34.90 25.05 -14.15
CA LEU A 817 35.50 24.18 -13.14
C LEU A 817 36.38 24.96 -12.16
N ARG A 818 37.14 25.94 -12.66
CA ARG A 818 37.94 26.85 -11.82
C ARG A 818 37.07 27.72 -10.91
N ARG A 819 35.94 28.23 -11.42
CA ARG A 819 34.95 28.97 -10.62
C ARG A 819 34.34 28.07 -9.54
N MET A 820 34.00 26.84 -9.88
CA MET A 820 33.43 25.85 -8.96
C MET A 820 34.41 25.49 -7.84
N GLU A 821 35.68 25.25 -8.15
CA GLU A 821 36.72 25.00 -7.14
C GLU A 821 36.94 26.18 -6.22
N ARG A 822 37.08 27.38 -6.80
CA ARG A 822 37.29 28.61 -6.02
C ARG A 822 36.11 28.89 -5.10
N ARG A 823 34.87 28.61 -5.55
CA ARG A 823 33.67 28.72 -4.71
C ARG A 823 33.72 27.75 -3.54
N ALA A 824 34.03 26.47 -3.78
CA ALA A 824 34.10 25.47 -2.73
C ALA A 824 35.14 25.83 -1.65
N ARG A 825 36.32 26.32 -2.07
CA ARG A 825 37.36 26.79 -1.15
C ARG A 825 36.95 28.05 -0.40
N ARG A 826 36.36 29.04 -1.08
CA ARG A 826 35.97 30.34 -0.49
C ARG A 826 34.77 30.23 0.45
N GLU A 827 33.73 29.50 0.06
CA GLU A 827 32.48 29.44 0.82
C GLU A 827 32.55 28.43 1.96
N PHE A 828 33.22 27.28 1.74
CA PHE A 828 33.17 26.13 2.66
C PHE A 828 34.54 25.67 3.16
N GLY A 829 35.64 26.36 2.83
CA GLY A 829 37.00 25.94 3.19
C GLY A 829 37.41 24.58 2.60
N GLN A 830 36.66 24.10 1.61
CA GLN A 830 36.66 22.69 1.22
C GLN A 830 37.53 22.45 -0.01
N GLN A 831 38.23 21.32 -0.02
CA GLN A 831 39.04 20.86 -1.14
C GLN A 831 38.45 19.58 -1.78
N TYR A 832 39.00 19.22 -2.93
CA TYR A 832 38.62 18.05 -3.69
C TYR A 832 39.75 17.04 -3.67
N TYR A 833 39.49 15.84 -3.13
CA TYR A 833 40.40 14.70 -3.30
C TYR A 833 40.33 14.13 -4.74
N TRP A 834 39.16 14.27 -5.37
CA TRP A 834 38.98 14.09 -6.81
C TRP A 834 38.59 15.40 -7.47
N LYS A 835 39.57 16.10 -8.04
CA LYS A 835 39.36 17.42 -8.64
C LYS A 835 38.50 17.37 -9.91
N PRO A 836 37.65 18.39 -10.15
CA PRO A 836 36.92 18.56 -11.40
C PRO A 836 37.85 18.57 -12.62
N GLY A 837 37.52 17.77 -13.64
CA GLY A 837 38.30 17.68 -14.88
C GLY A 837 39.37 16.60 -14.90
N GLU A 838 39.70 16.00 -13.76
CA GLU A 838 40.67 14.91 -13.65
C GLU A 838 40.02 13.54 -13.91
N LEU A 839 40.74 12.66 -14.63
CA LEU A 839 40.28 11.30 -14.95
C LEU A 839 40.28 10.35 -13.75
N ALA A 840 41.13 10.61 -12.75
CA ALA A 840 41.29 9.79 -11.56
C ALA A 840 41.53 10.66 -10.30
N PRO A 841 41.21 10.17 -9.08
CA PRO A 841 41.54 10.89 -7.85
C PRO A 841 43.05 10.99 -7.65
N GLN A 842 43.53 12.16 -7.21
CA GLN A 842 44.96 12.41 -6.95
C GLN A 842 45.37 11.95 -5.55
N ARG A 843 44.40 11.85 -4.63
CA ARG A 843 44.57 11.39 -3.24
C ARG A 843 43.27 10.84 -2.69
N GLY A 844 43.34 10.21 -1.51
CA GLY A 844 42.16 9.87 -0.71
C GLY A 844 41.51 11.09 -0.02
N PRO A 845 40.28 10.94 0.48
CA PRO A 845 39.62 11.97 1.29
C PRO A 845 40.42 12.26 2.57
N ASP A 846 40.58 13.54 2.87
CA ASP A 846 41.29 14.03 4.06
C ASP A 846 40.29 14.25 5.20
N PHE A 847 40.20 13.28 6.12
CA PHE A 847 39.23 13.32 7.22
C PHE A 847 39.62 14.28 8.35
N GLU A 848 40.88 14.70 8.45
CA GLU A 848 41.32 15.64 9.49
C GLU A 848 40.63 17.01 9.34
N ARG A 849 40.28 17.37 8.09
CA ARG A 849 39.51 18.59 7.78
C ARG A 849 38.15 18.65 8.42
N ALA A 850 37.56 17.51 8.80
CA ALA A 850 36.31 17.49 9.55
C ALA A 850 36.46 18.17 10.92
N PHE A 851 37.68 18.20 11.46
CA PHE A 851 38.07 18.83 12.72
C PHE A 851 38.85 20.13 12.51
N GLY A 852 38.97 20.54 11.25
CA GLY A 852 39.42 21.85 10.79
C GLY A 852 40.91 22.12 10.81
N SER A 853 41.67 21.11 10.40
CA SER A 853 43.06 21.19 9.94
C SER A 853 43.19 21.90 8.59
#